data_AF-A0A7Y9YD09-F1
#
_entry.id   AF-A0A7Y9YD09-F1
#
_cell.length_a   1.000
_cell.length_b   1.000
_cell.length_c   1.000
_cell.angle_alpha   90.00
_cell.angle_beta   90.00
_cell.angle_gamma   90.00
#
_symmetry.space_group_name_H-M   'P 1'
#
loop_
_entity.id
_entity.type
_entity.pdbx_description
1 polymer ?
#
loop_
_entity_poly.entity_id
_entity_poly.type
_entity_poly.pdbx_seq_one_letter_code
_entity_poly.pdbx_strand_id
1 'polypeptide(L)'
;MSSTSTTGTTGTTGTAARLGDGIDAELRHLLPEGLCRTFRVMPYAVVDGTVLVASADADDEIALEVVRERVQQPVLLVRHTAVEIIAAIDETYPPVEDQVETPEARRARTQMAQMLTRSGLVTKEQLQRATLEYSRTGDPLGDILVSHGAITEDVLVAALSEIHQMQRVGLRDFAPDPAVTRRLPEPLAQSLQAMPVAESDDTVLLAVARPLAAEDLDSVEEALDQPVRQLLANRTDLDQLIQQVHAEHYAQVSTELLMESAPESSAHVVIAPTQKAVLVMALVLIAICGILWPMGTLIGLVGAASFAYLFVSVYKFRLTLRALGTHLETDVTDDEIAMLDERHLPVYTILVPLYKEAGIVSRLVRDINALDYPRTRLDVKLLCEEDDEETIAKIRSMDLPPHFHLVVVPDSQPKTKPKACNYGLQLSHGDYCVIFDAEDRPDPDQLKKAVIAFARVPGNVVCIQAKLNHFNQDQNMLTAWFANEYSMHFELVLPAMGASESPIPLGGTSNHFVTSVLRDLGAWDPFNVTEDADLGIRLHREGYRTAMIDSTTLEEANSQVGNWIRQRSRWNKGYFQTWLVHMRHPFQLLRATGLRGFLSFNLTMGSAFVLLMNPIFWGLTTLYVFTQAGFIQQLFPGMVFYAASAMLFIGNFVFVYLNVAGSLQRGEFSITRTALLSPLYWGLMSWAAWKGFIQLFTNPFYWEKTEHGLDEESA
;
A
#
# COMPACT_ATOMS: atom_id res chain seq x y z
N MET A 1 -56.08 11.58 51.12
CA MET A 1 -55.62 10.83 52.31
C MET A 1 -55.78 9.34 52.00
N SER A 2 -54.79 8.55 52.41
CA SER A 2 -54.58 7.09 52.28
C SER A 2 -55.84 6.22 52.34
N SER A 3 -55.89 4.94 51.94
CA SER A 3 -55.02 3.95 51.27
C SER A 3 -55.87 2.65 51.24
N THR A 4 -55.62 1.75 50.28
CA THR A 4 -55.46 0.27 50.44
C THR A 4 -55.96 -0.54 49.24
N SER A 5 -55.04 -1.39 48.77
CA SER A 5 -55.14 -2.70 48.11
C SER A 5 -56.17 -2.93 47.00
N THR A 6 -55.66 -3.30 45.82
CA THR A 6 -56.09 -4.56 45.19
C THR A 6 -55.03 -5.09 44.23
N THR A 7 -54.76 -6.38 44.41
CA THR A 7 -54.01 -7.31 43.58
C THR A 7 -54.35 -7.23 42.10
N GLY A 8 -53.34 -7.07 41.25
CA GLY A 8 -53.42 -7.23 39.80
C GLY A 8 -52.50 -8.36 39.34
N THR A 9 -53.09 -9.53 39.13
CA THR A 9 -52.57 -10.60 38.28
C THR A 9 -52.18 -10.04 36.91
N THR A 10 -50.94 -10.26 36.48
CA THR A 10 -50.55 -10.20 35.07
C THR A 10 -49.91 -11.54 34.71
N GLY A 11 -50.71 -12.39 34.07
CA GLY A 11 -50.18 -13.40 33.17
C GLY A 11 -50.01 -12.76 31.81
N THR A 12 -48.82 -12.87 31.24
CA THR A 12 -48.57 -13.02 29.80
C THR A 12 -47.23 -13.71 29.66
N THR A 13 -47.27 -15.04 29.61
CA THR A 13 -46.21 -15.88 29.05
C THR A 13 -46.06 -15.51 27.57
N GLY A 14 -45.14 -14.60 27.27
CA GLY A 14 -44.51 -14.56 25.96
C GLY A 14 -43.66 -15.81 25.84
N THR A 15 -43.91 -16.61 24.80
CA THR A 15 -43.08 -17.76 24.45
C THR A 15 -41.63 -17.32 24.33
N ALA A 16 -40.78 -17.72 25.29
CA ALA A 16 -39.34 -17.55 25.18
C ALA A 16 -38.88 -18.32 23.95
N ALA A 17 -38.42 -17.62 22.91
CA ALA A 17 -37.83 -18.21 21.73
C ALA A 17 -36.76 -19.23 22.17
N ARG A 18 -36.76 -20.43 21.58
CA ARG A 18 -35.75 -21.45 21.88
C ARG A 18 -34.75 -21.48 20.74
N LEU A 19 -33.47 -21.67 21.06
CA LEU A 19 -32.40 -21.84 20.06
C LEU A 19 -32.74 -22.91 19.01
N GLY A 20 -33.46 -23.97 19.39
CA GLY A 20 -33.90 -25.05 18.49
C GLY A 20 -35.04 -24.70 17.52
N ASP A 21 -35.66 -23.52 17.64
CA ASP A 21 -36.69 -23.04 16.70
C ASP A 21 -36.06 -22.40 15.44
N GLY A 22 -34.72 -22.30 15.39
CA GLY A 22 -33.95 -21.70 14.32
C GLY A 22 -33.50 -20.27 14.66
N ILE A 23 -32.40 -19.84 14.04
CA ILE A 23 -31.85 -18.48 14.21
C ILE A 23 -32.50 -17.54 13.20
N ASP A 24 -33.02 -16.41 13.68
CA ASP A 24 -33.55 -15.33 12.84
C ASP A 24 -32.50 -14.88 11.79
N ALA A 25 -32.94 -14.70 10.54
CA ALA A 25 -32.03 -14.43 9.42
C ALA A 25 -31.19 -13.15 9.62
N GLU A 26 -31.75 -12.12 10.27
CA GLU A 26 -31.05 -10.88 10.60
C GLU A 26 -30.01 -11.03 11.72
N LEU A 27 -30.07 -12.12 12.50
CA LEU A 27 -29.18 -12.37 13.64
C LEU A 27 -28.04 -13.34 13.34
N ARG A 28 -28.16 -14.17 12.28
CA ARG A 28 -27.19 -15.23 11.94
C ARG A 28 -25.75 -14.73 11.83
N HIS A 29 -25.58 -13.51 11.33
CA HIS A 29 -24.26 -12.90 11.12
C HIS A 29 -24.04 -11.65 11.99
N LEU A 30 -24.85 -11.48 13.03
CA LEU A 30 -24.70 -10.35 13.95
C LEU A 30 -23.40 -10.44 14.77
N LEU A 31 -22.93 -11.66 15.04
CA LEU A 31 -21.63 -11.92 15.64
C LEU A 31 -20.78 -12.77 14.68
N PRO A 32 -19.49 -12.42 14.48
CA PRO A 32 -18.58 -13.22 13.66
C PRO A 32 -18.31 -14.60 14.29
N GLU A 33 -18.02 -15.59 13.45
CA GLU A 33 -17.81 -16.99 13.86
C GLU A 33 -16.77 -17.13 14.97
N GLY A 34 -15.63 -16.42 14.90
CA GLY A 34 -14.56 -16.50 15.89
C GLY A 34 -15.03 -16.17 17.31
N LEU A 35 -15.89 -15.16 17.44
CA LEU A 35 -16.49 -14.74 18.71
C LEU A 35 -17.48 -15.80 19.21
N CYS A 36 -18.37 -16.27 18.33
CA CYS A 36 -19.32 -17.32 18.65
C CYS A 36 -18.62 -18.59 19.13
N ARG A 37 -17.54 -19.03 18.47
CA ARG A 37 -16.78 -20.23 18.85
C ARG A 37 -15.97 -20.04 20.13
N THR A 38 -15.32 -18.89 20.29
CA THR A 38 -14.44 -18.63 21.44
C THR A 38 -15.22 -18.52 22.74
N PHE A 39 -16.30 -17.72 22.73
CA PHE A 39 -17.15 -17.52 23.91
C PHE A 39 -18.27 -18.54 24.03
N ARG A 40 -18.44 -19.41 23.02
CA ARG A 40 -19.57 -20.35 22.92
C ARG A 40 -20.88 -19.60 23.10
N VAL A 41 -21.08 -18.61 22.24
CA VAL A 41 -22.27 -17.79 22.20
C VAL A 41 -22.93 -17.80 20.83
N MET A 42 -24.24 -17.65 20.76
CA MET A 42 -24.96 -17.52 19.48
C MET A 42 -26.21 -16.65 19.62
N PRO A 43 -26.31 -15.50 18.91
CA PRO A 43 -27.55 -14.73 18.84
C PRO A 43 -28.60 -15.52 18.09
N TYR A 44 -29.81 -15.59 18.64
CA TYR A 44 -30.84 -16.45 18.06
C TYR A 44 -32.24 -15.83 17.95
N ALA A 45 -32.58 -14.84 18.78
CA ALA A 45 -33.87 -14.15 18.69
C ALA A 45 -33.81 -12.72 19.25
N VAL A 46 -34.75 -11.86 18.84
CA VAL A 46 -35.00 -10.55 19.48
C VAL A 46 -36.34 -10.58 20.22
N VAL A 47 -36.34 -10.23 21.51
CA VAL A 47 -37.56 -10.13 22.32
C VAL A 47 -37.59 -8.76 23.00
N ASP A 48 -38.66 -7.98 22.77
CA ASP A 48 -38.85 -6.63 23.32
C ASP A 48 -37.65 -5.68 23.08
N GLY A 49 -37.03 -5.79 21.90
CA GLY A 49 -35.85 -4.99 21.54
C GLY A 49 -34.54 -5.43 22.19
N THR A 50 -34.52 -6.59 22.87
CA THR A 50 -33.33 -7.20 23.46
C THR A 50 -32.93 -8.43 22.65
N VAL A 51 -31.66 -8.50 22.23
CA VAL A 51 -31.10 -9.66 21.53
C VAL A 51 -30.82 -10.76 22.55
N LEU A 52 -31.43 -11.91 22.36
CA LEU A 52 -31.18 -13.13 23.12
C LEU A 52 -29.98 -13.86 22.53
N VAL A 53 -28.99 -14.12 23.36
CA VAL A 53 -27.74 -14.77 22.96
C VAL A 53 -27.57 -16.02 23.80
N ALA A 54 -27.55 -17.17 23.14
CA ALA A 54 -27.33 -18.45 23.80
C ALA A 54 -25.90 -18.47 24.36
N SER A 55 -25.70 -18.91 25.60
CA SER A 55 -24.39 -19.05 26.25
C SER A 55 -24.32 -20.30 27.13
N ALA A 56 -23.14 -20.92 27.25
CA ALA A 56 -22.93 -22.05 28.15
C ALA A 56 -23.00 -21.63 29.64
N ASP A 57 -22.66 -20.38 29.91
CA ASP A 57 -22.75 -19.74 31.21
C ASP A 57 -23.44 -18.37 31.06
N ALA A 58 -24.59 -18.21 31.72
CA ALA A 58 -25.38 -16.99 31.61
C ALA A 58 -24.80 -15.84 32.46
N ASP A 59 -23.90 -16.16 33.39
CA ASP A 59 -23.22 -15.20 34.25
C ASP A 59 -21.79 -14.91 33.74
N ASP A 60 -21.44 -15.34 32.52
CA ASP A 60 -20.14 -15.03 31.89
C ASP A 60 -20.10 -13.54 31.50
N GLU A 61 -19.56 -12.74 32.42
CA GLU A 61 -19.39 -11.30 32.25
C GLU A 61 -18.54 -10.97 31.00
N ILE A 62 -17.57 -11.84 30.66
CA ILE A 62 -16.69 -11.63 29.49
C ILE A 62 -17.50 -11.82 28.22
N ALA A 63 -18.24 -12.92 28.11
CA ALA A 63 -19.08 -13.19 26.95
C ALA A 63 -20.16 -12.09 26.77
N LEU A 64 -20.74 -11.60 27.87
CA LEU A 64 -21.77 -10.55 27.81
C LEU A 64 -21.21 -9.21 27.30
N GLU A 65 -20.03 -8.81 27.77
CA GLU A 65 -19.40 -7.55 27.37
C GLU A 65 -18.96 -7.57 25.91
N VAL A 66 -18.33 -8.67 25.48
CA VAL A 66 -17.91 -8.91 24.08
C VAL A 66 -19.08 -8.82 23.11
N VAL A 67 -20.20 -9.45 23.47
CA VAL A 67 -21.41 -9.44 22.63
C VAL A 67 -22.01 -8.04 22.59
N ARG A 68 -22.01 -7.28 23.69
CA ARG A 68 -22.54 -5.91 23.75
C ARG A 68 -21.75 -4.91 22.93
N GLU A 69 -20.43 -5.05 22.84
CA GLU A 69 -19.62 -4.15 21.99
C GLU A 69 -19.99 -4.27 20.52
N ARG A 70 -20.41 -5.47 20.08
CA ARG A 70 -20.76 -5.72 18.67
C ARG A 70 -22.23 -5.48 18.37
N VAL A 71 -23.10 -5.72 19.35
CA VAL A 71 -24.55 -5.59 19.19
C VAL A 71 -25.01 -4.22 19.66
N GLN A 72 -25.45 -3.37 18.73
CA GLN A 72 -25.97 -2.01 19.03
C GLN A 72 -27.34 -1.99 19.75
N GLN A 73 -27.75 -3.13 20.32
CA GLN A 73 -29.03 -3.34 21.02
C GLN A 73 -28.77 -3.97 22.40
N PRO A 74 -29.68 -3.83 23.36
CA PRO A 74 -29.59 -4.54 24.64
C PRO A 74 -29.41 -6.05 24.44
N VAL A 75 -28.47 -6.65 25.17
CA VAL A 75 -28.14 -8.09 25.08
C VAL A 75 -28.48 -8.79 26.39
N LEU A 76 -29.07 -9.98 26.29
CA LEU A 76 -29.29 -10.91 27.39
C LEU A 76 -28.68 -12.28 27.06
N LEU A 77 -27.76 -12.76 27.91
CA LEU A 77 -27.27 -14.13 27.82
C LEU A 77 -28.31 -15.10 28.37
N VAL A 78 -28.66 -16.09 27.57
CA VAL A 78 -29.61 -17.15 27.93
C VAL A 78 -28.85 -18.47 28.00
N ARG A 79 -28.98 -19.17 29.13
CA ARG A 79 -28.24 -20.42 29.35
C ARG A 79 -28.73 -21.52 28.41
N HIS A 80 -27.81 -22.06 27.61
CA HIS A 80 -28.00 -23.22 26.73
C HIS A 80 -26.91 -24.26 26.94
N THR A 81 -27.10 -25.47 26.43
CA THR A 81 -26.04 -26.49 26.51
C THR A 81 -24.96 -26.20 25.48
N ALA A 82 -23.71 -26.52 25.79
CA ALA A 82 -22.60 -26.34 24.85
C ALA A 82 -22.82 -27.10 23.52
N VAL A 83 -23.54 -28.22 23.54
CA VAL A 83 -23.86 -29.02 22.35
C VAL A 83 -24.84 -28.26 21.44
N GLU A 84 -25.91 -27.68 21.99
CA GLU A 84 -26.89 -26.90 21.22
C GLU A 84 -26.25 -25.64 20.62
N ILE A 85 -25.39 -24.98 21.39
CA ILE A 85 -24.68 -23.78 20.93
C ILE A 85 -23.73 -24.14 19.79
N ILE A 86 -22.91 -25.19 19.95
CA ILE A 86 -21.97 -25.63 18.90
C ILE A 86 -22.74 -26.05 17.64
N ALA A 87 -23.85 -26.78 17.77
CA ALA A 87 -24.66 -27.16 16.62
C ALA A 87 -25.23 -25.94 15.88
N ALA A 88 -25.71 -24.93 16.61
CA ALA A 88 -26.23 -23.69 16.02
C ALA A 88 -25.11 -22.86 15.34
N ILE A 89 -23.91 -22.86 15.93
CA ILE A 89 -22.72 -22.25 15.33
C ILE A 89 -22.33 -22.99 14.06
N ASP A 90 -22.22 -24.32 14.10
CA ASP A 90 -21.82 -25.14 12.95
C ASP A 90 -22.85 -25.10 11.80
N GLU A 91 -24.14 -24.93 12.13
CA GLU A 91 -25.19 -24.71 11.13
C GLU A 91 -25.06 -23.36 10.43
N THR A 92 -24.61 -22.33 11.16
CA THR A 92 -24.46 -20.96 10.64
C THR A 92 -23.10 -20.73 9.99
N TYR A 93 -22.08 -21.39 10.53
CA TYR A 93 -20.68 -21.30 10.19
C TYR A 93 -20.10 -22.73 10.10
N PRO A 94 -20.24 -23.40 8.94
CA PRO A 94 -19.73 -24.76 8.77
C PRO A 94 -18.23 -24.80 9.08
N PRO A 95 -17.76 -25.68 9.99
CA PRO A 95 -16.35 -25.72 10.37
C PRO A 95 -15.48 -26.11 9.17
N VAL A 96 -14.42 -25.33 8.94
CA VAL A 96 -13.33 -25.71 8.03
C VAL A 96 -12.36 -26.61 8.82
N GLU A 97 -12.01 -27.79 8.29
CA GLU A 97 -11.27 -28.85 9.02
C GLU A 97 -9.95 -28.40 9.67
N ASP A 98 -9.29 -27.36 9.15
CA ASP A 98 -7.99 -26.86 9.64
C ASP A 98 -8.05 -25.91 10.86
N GLN A 99 -9.23 -25.60 11.41
CA GLN A 99 -9.41 -24.48 12.36
C GLN A 99 -9.64 -24.85 13.84
N VAL A 100 -9.53 -26.13 14.20
CA VAL A 100 -9.70 -26.56 15.60
C VAL A 100 -8.39 -26.39 16.36
N GLU A 101 -8.31 -25.39 17.27
CA GLU A 101 -7.19 -25.21 18.21
C GLU A 101 -6.83 -26.57 18.83
N THR A 102 -5.60 -27.03 18.64
CA THR A 102 -5.19 -28.34 19.15
C THR A 102 -5.31 -28.38 20.68
N PRO A 103 -5.61 -29.54 21.28
CA PRO A 103 -5.68 -29.66 22.73
C PRO A 103 -4.39 -29.19 23.44
N GLU A 104 -3.26 -29.30 22.77
CA GLU A 104 -1.95 -28.86 23.25
C GLU A 104 -1.81 -27.33 23.20
N ALA A 105 -2.16 -26.69 22.08
CA ALA A 105 -2.17 -25.22 21.97
C ALA A 105 -3.08 -24.59 23.03
N ARG A 106 -4.27 -25.17 23.24
CA ARG A 106 -5.21 -24.71 24.27
C ARG A 106 -4.66 -24.83 25.68
N ARG A 107 -3.95 -25.93 25.99
CA ARG A 107 -3.28 -26.12 27.29
C ARG A 107 -2.16 -25.11 27.48
N ALA A 108 -1.30 -24.94 26.47
CA ALA A 108 -0.20 -23.99 26.51
C ALA A 108 -0.71 -22.55 26.74
N ARG A 109 -1.75 -22.13 26.02
CA ARG A 109 -2.41 -20.82 26.20
C ARG A 109 -2.95 -20.63 27.62
N THR A 110 -3.65 -21.64 28.14
CA THR A 110 -4.22 -21.59 29.50
C THR A 110 -3.13 -21.51 30.56
N GLN A 111 -2.06 -22.29 30.39
CA GLN A 111 -0.90 -22.29 31.27
C GLN A 111 -0.19 -20.93 31.25
N MET A 112 0.02 -20.36 30.06
CA MET A 112 0.61 -19.02 29.88
C MET A 112 -0.22 -17.95 30.59
N ALA A 113 -1.53 -17.91 30.35
CA ALA A 113 -2.42 -16.94 30.98
C ALA A 113 -2.37 -17.05 32.53
N GLN A 114 -2.45 -18.27 33.07
CA GLN A 114 -2.37 -18.50 34.51
C GLN A 114 -1.02 -18.08 35.10
N MET A 115 0.08 -18.38 34.39
CA MET A 115 1.43 -18.06 34.83
C MET A 115 1.65 -16.55 34.87
N LEU A 116 1.26 -15.83 33.81
CA LEU A 116 1.40 -14.37 33.73
C LEU A 116 0.51 -13.63 34.75
N THR A 117 -0.70 -14.12 35.01
CA THR A 117 -1.56 -13.52 36.05
C THR A 117 -1.06 -13.82 37.46
N ARG A 118 -0.58 -15.05 37.75
CA ARG A 118 -0.08 -15.42 39.09
C ARG A 118 1.21 -14.69 39.45
N SER A 119 2.08 -14.42 38.47
CA SER A 119 3.31 -13.65 38.66
C SER A 119 3.05 -12.15 38.77
N GLY A 120 1.82 -11.68 38.54
CA GLY A 120 1.45 -10.26 38.59
C GLY A 120 1.97 -9.45 37.40
N LEU A 121 2.43 -10.13 36.33
CA LEU A 121 2.96 -9.48 35.13
C LEU A 121 1.85 -8.94 34.22
N VAL A 122 0.63 -9.49 34.32
CA VAL A 122 -0.53 -9.07 33.53
C VAL A 122 -1.74 -8.91 34.45
N THR A 123 -2.45 -7.78 34.34
CA THR A 123 -3.71 -7.55 35.08
C THR A 123 -4.87 -8.34 34.47
N LYS A 124 -5.97 -8.50 35.22
CA LYS A 124 -7.16 -9.17 34.68
C LYS A 124 -7.72 -8.44 33.47
N GLU A 125 -7.71 -7.11 33.50
CA GLU A 125 -8.21 -6.24 32.44
C GLU A 125 -7.35 -6.36 31.17
N GLN A 126 -6.03 -6.41 31.31
CA GLN A 126 -5.12 -6.64 30.18
C GLN A 126 -5.33 -8.02 29.55
N LEU A 127 -5.48 -9.06 30.39
CA LEU A 127 -5.77 -10.42 29.90
C LEU A 127 -7.15 -10.52 29.23
N GLN A 128 -8.16 -9.81 29.76
CA GLN A 128 -9.50 -9.73 29.17
C GLN A 128 -9.43 -9.12 27.76
N ARG A 129 -8.77 -7.97 27.60
CA ARG A 129 -8.58 -7.33 26.29
C ARG A 129 -7.84 -8.24 25.30
N ALA A 130 -6.77 -8.90 25.75
CA ALA A 130 -6.03 -9.83 24.91
C ALA A 130 -6.84 -11.07 24.51
N THR A 131 -7.71 -11.56 25.40
CA THR A 131 -8.61 -12.68 25.10
C THR A 131 -9.72 -12.29 24.11
N LEU A 132 -10.21 -11.05 24.20
CA LEU A 132 -11.18 -10.49 23.25
C LEU A 132 -10.55 -10.41 21.85
N GLU A 133 -9.33 -9.90 21.73
CA GLU A 133 -8.65 -9.88 20.44
C GLU A 133 -8.32 -11.30 19.93
N TYR A 134 -7.87 -12.21 20.80
CA TYR A 134 -7.68 -13.63 20.45
C TYR A 134 -8.96 -14.23 19.85
N SER A 135 -10.14 -13.89 20.40
CA SER A 135 -11.41 -14.39 19.87
C SER A 135 -11.74 -13.87 18.47
N ARG A 136 -11.25 -12.67 18.15
CA ARG A 136 -11.48 -11.96 16.89
C ARG A 136 -10.48 -12.41 15.83
N THR A 137 -9.20 -12.52 16.17
CA THR A 137 -8.11 -12.75 15.21
C THR A 137 -7.56 -14.17 15.25
N GLY A 138 -7.75 -14.91 16.34
CA GLY A 138 -7.14 -16.23 16.53
C GLY A 138 -5.62 -16.20 16.70
N ASP A 139 -5.01 -15.01 16.80
CA ASP A 139 -3.57 -14.88 16.93
C ASP A 139 -3.08 -15.32 18.32
N PRO A 140 -1.83 -15.79 18.46
CA PRO A 140 -1.31 -16.29 19.73
C PRO A 140 -1.42 -15.26 20.86
N LEU A 141 -2.02 -15.66 21.99
CA LEU A 141 -2.28 -14.78 23.14
C LEU A 141 -1.03 -14.03 23.62
N GLY A 142 0.13 -14.68 23.56
CA GLY A 142 1.41 -14.06 23.88
C GLY A 142 1.72 -12.84 23.01
N ASP A 143 1.57 -12.96 21.69
CA ASP A 143 1.86 -11.87 20.75
C ASP A 143 0.90 -10.70 20.93
N ILE A 144 -0.37 -10.99 21.21
CA ILE A 144 -1.40 -9.99 21.51
C ILE A 144 -1.03 -9.20 22.78
N LEU A 145 -0.53 -9.89 23.81
CA LEU A 145 -0.10 -9.21 25.04
C LEU A 145 1.13 -8.32 24.79
N VAL A 146 2.06 -8.73 23.92
CA VAL A 146 3.21 -7.88 23.55
C VAL A 146 2.76 -6.72 22.65
N SER A 147 1.87 -6.93 21.67
CA SER A 147 1.38 -5.88 20.75
C SER A 147 0.60 -4.77 21.47
N HIS A 148 -0.03 -5.10 22.60
CA HIS A 148 -0.69 -4.17 23.50
C HIS A 148 0.24 -3.49 24.51
N GLY A 149 1.52 -3.87 24.55
CA GLY A 149 2.46 -3.39 25.56
C GLY A 149 2.13 -3.87 26.99
N ALA A 150 1.34 -4.94 27.12
CA ALA A 150 1.00 -5.51 28.42
C ALA A 150 2.19 -6.30 29.01
N ILE A 151 2.99 -6.93 28.16
CA ILE A 151 4.26 -7.58 28.51
C ILE A 151 5.34 -7.21 27.49
N THR A 152 6.61 -7.35 27.88
CA THR A 152 7.73 -7.26 26.95
C THR A 152 7.99 -8.60 26.26
N GLU A 153 8.73 -8.56 25.16
CA GLU A 153 9.14 -9.77 24.44
C GLU A 153 9.99 -10.71 25.31
N ASP A 154 10.89 -10.18 26.14
CA ASP A 154 11.68 -10.96 27.11
C ASP A 154 10.80 -11.78 28.06
N VAL A 155 9.66 -11.21 28.48
CA VAL A 155 8.68 -11.88 29.34
C VAL A 155 7.96 -13.00 28.58
N LEU A 156 7.60 -12.76 27.32
CA LEU A 156 7.01 -13.79 26.46
C LEU A 156 7.97 -14.95 26.23
N VAL A 157 9.24 -14.68 25.90
CA VAL A 157 10.27 -15.70 25.68
C VAL A 157 10.58 -16.46 26.99
N ALA A 158 10.58 -15.79 28.14
CA ALA A 158 10.66 -16.44 29.44
C ALA A 158 9.48 -17.40 29.68
N ALA A 159 8.26 -16.98 29.35
CA ALA A 159 7.07 -17.79 29.49
C ALA A 159 7.10 -19.03 28.58
N LEU A 160 7.47 -18.86 27.32
CA LEU A 160 7.60 -19.96 26.36
C LEU A 160 8.70 -20.94 26.77
N SER A 161 9.82 -20.45 27.31
CA SER A 161 10.90 -21.28 27.84
C SER A 161 10.44 -22.19 28.98
N GLU A 162 9.60 -21.70 29.88
CA GLU A 162 9.04 -22.52 30.98
C GLU A 162 8.00 -23.53 30.47
N ILE A 163 7.15 -23.14 29.52
CA ILE A 163 6.12 -24.03 28.96
C ILE A 163 6.74 -25.18 28.14
N HIS A 164 7.72 -24.86 27.29
CA HIS A 164 8.34 -25.81 26.37
C HIS A 164 9.64 -26.44 26.90
N GLN A 165 10.10 -26.05 28.09
CA GLN A 165 11.36 -26.53 28.70
C GLN A 165 12.58 -26.30 27.81
N MET A 166 12.60 -25.18 27.09
CA MET A 166 13.67 -24.79 26.18
C MET A 166 14.61 -23.77 26.83
N GLN A 167 15.89 -23.85 26.49
CA GLN A 167 16.86 -22.83 26.90
C GLN A 167 16.68 -21.55 26.08
N ARG A 168 16.99 -20.41 26.69
CA ARG A 168 16.95 -19.10 26.06
C ARG A 168 18.34 -18.66 25.64
N VAL A 169 18.42 -17.90 24.56
CA VAL A 169 19.64 -17.24 24.09
C VAL A 169 19.36 -15.76 23.83
N GLY A 170 20.25 -14.90 24.31
CA GLY A 170 20.21 -13.46 24.01
C GLY A 170 21.07 -13.17 22.80
N LEU A 171 20.53 -12.43 21.82
CA LEU A 171 21.21 -12.15 20.55
C LEU A 171 21.64 -10.68 20.39
N ARG A 172 21.22 -9.79 21.30
CA ARG A 172 21.45 -8.34 21.18
C ARG A 172 22.92 -7.91 21.04
N ASP A 173 23.82 -8.58 21.76
CA ASP A 173 25.28 -8.34 21.70
C ASP A 173 26.03 -9.55 21.10
N PHE A 174 25.31 -10.41 20.38
CA PHE A 174 25.88 -11.61 19.79
C PHE A 174 26.71 -11.25 18.55
N ALA A 175 27.97 -11.68 18.54
CA ALA A 175 28.83 -11.56 17.37
C ALA A 175 28.67 -12.81 16.50
N PRO A 176 28.02 -12.73 15.32
CA PRO A 176 27.82 -13.90 14.48
C PRO A 176 29.15 -14.44 13.95
N ASP A 177 29.36 -15.75 14.05
CA ASP A 177 30.36 -16.45 13.26
C ASP A 177 29.78 -16.71 11.86
N PRO A 178 30.27 -16.03 10.80
CA PRO A 178 29.73 -16.19 9.45
C PRO A 178 29.84 -17.63 8.92
N ALA A 179 30.78 -18.43 9.44
CA ALA A 179 30.93 -19.83 9.04
C ALA A 179 29.77 -20.70 9.53
N VAL A 180 29.08 -20.30 10.60
CA VAL A 180 27.93 -21.02 11.17
C VAL A 180 26.62 -20.38 10.71
N THR A 181 26.48 -19.06 10.84
CA THR A 181 25.21 -18.35 10.56
C THR A 181 24.79 -18.42 9.10
N ARG A 182 25.75 -18.37 8.16
CA ARG A 182 25.46 -18.43 6.71
C ARG A 182 25.20 -19.85 6.18
N ARG A 183 25.25 -20.88 7.03
CA ARG A 183 24.96 -22.27 6.62
C ARG A 183 23.48 -22.48 6.36
N LEU A 184 22.60 -21.78 7.08
CA LEU A 184 21.17 -21.82 6.81
C LEU A 184 20.87 -20.87 5.62
N PRO A 185 20.18 -21.35 4.57
CA PRO A 185 19.75 -20.49 3.48
C PRO A 185 18.86 -19.35 3.98
N GLU A 186 19.06 -18.16 3.43
CA GLU A 186 18.33 -16.96 3.80
C GLU A 186 16.79 -17.12 3.76
N PRO A 187 16.18 -17.77 2.74
CA PRO A 187 14.73 -17.92 2.71
C PRO A 187 14.19 -18.76 3.86
N LEU A 188 14.93 -19.82 4.27
CA LEU A 188 14.57 -20.66 5.41
C LEU A 188 14.75 -19.91 6.73
N ALA A 189 15.84 -19.15 6.85
CA ALA A 189 16.11 -18.34 8.04
C ALA A 189 14.99 -17.32 8.29
N GLN A 190 14.54 -16.64 7.23
CA GLN A 190 13.43 -15.69 7.31
C GLN A 190 12.08 -16.36 7.58
N SER A 191 11.72 -17.40 6.81
CA SER A 191 10.38 -18.01 6.90
C SER A 191 10.15 -18.69 8.25
N LEU A 192 11.20 -19.31 8.80
CA LEU A 192 11.13 -20.03 10.08
C LEU A 192 11.53 -19.17 11.27
N GLN A 193 11.97 -17.92 11.05
CA GLN A 193 12.49 -17.04 12.09
C GLN A 193 13.56 -17.77 12.93
N ALA A 194 14.54 -18.33 12.22
CA ALA A 194 15.53 -19.24 12.75
C ALA A 194 16.94 -18.88 12.28
N MET A 195 17.93 -18.97 13.17
CA MET A 195 19.32 -18.67 12.84
C MET A 195 20.29 -19.59 13.59
N PRO A 196 21.24 -20.26 12.90
CA PRO A 196 22.33 -20.98 13.56
C PRO A 196 23.22 -20.01 14.34
N VAL A 197 23.43 -20.23 15.63
CA VAL A 197 24.22 -19.32 16.49
C VAL A 197 25.53 -19.92 16.97
N ALA A 198 25.64 -21.24 17.04
CA ALA A 198 26.88 -21.91 17.44
C ALA A 198 26.86 -23.37 17.00
N GLU A 199 28.03 -23.99 17.00
CA GLU A 199 28.20 -25.42 16.75
C GLU A 199 28.90 -26.05 17.95
N SER A 200 28.43 -27.21 18.39
CA SER A 200 29.01 -27.96 19.52
C SER A 200 28.90 -29.45 19.26
N ASP A 201 30.05 -30.16 19.22
CA ASP A 201 30.17 -31.62 19.26
C ASP A 201 29.08 -32.37 18.47
N ASP A 202 29.01 -32.13 17.15
CA ASP A 202 28.06 -32.70 16.17
C ASP A 202 26.61 -32.16 16.20
N THR A 203 26.31 -31.09 16.95
CA THR A 203 24.99 -30.43 16.94
C THR A 203 25.09 -28.93 16.70
N VAL A 204 24.18 -28.38 15.89
CA VAL A 204 24.06 -26.93 15.69
C VAL A 204 23.06 -26.35 16.69
N LEU A 205 23.46 -25.30 17.41
CA LEU A 205 22.55 -24.52 18.25
C LEU A 205 21.77 -23.56 17.34
N LEU A 206 20.46 -23.74 17.27
CA LEU A 206 19.55 -22.97 16.43
C LEU A 206 18.73 -22.02 17.30
N ALA A 207 18.90 -20.71 17.15
CA ALA A 207 18.02 -19.73 17.76
C ALA A 207 16.72 -19.65 16.97
N VAL A 208 15.57 -19.74 17.64
CA VAL A 208 14.23 -19.71 17.05
C VAL A 208 13.31 -18.81 17.86
N ALA A 209 12.42 -18.08 17.21
CA ALA A 209 11.44 -17.26 17.91
C ALA A 209 10.41 -18.14 18.65
N ARG A 210 10.12 -19.32 18.10
CA ARG A 210 9.16 -20.30 18.61
C ARG A 210 9.64 -21.72 18.33
N PRO A 211 9.16 -22.72 19.09
CA PRO A 211 9.45 -24.11 18.79
C PRO A 211 8.99 -24.46 17.38
N LEU A 212 9.89 -24.97 16.55
CA LEU A 212 9.59 -25.40 15.19
C LEU A 212 8.77 -26.69 15.20
N ALA A 213 7.87 -26.84 14.22
CA ALA A 213 7.19 -28.10 13.97
C ALA A 213 8.21 -29.16 13.48
N ALA A 214 7.85 -30.43 13.56
CA ALA A 214 8.75 -31.52 13.15
C ALA A 214 9.19 -31.39 11.67
N GLU A 215 8.27 -31.03 10.78
CA GLU A 215 8.56 -30.87 9.34
C GLU A 215 9.53 -29.71 9.04
N ASP A 216 9.36 -28.59 9.75
CA ASP A 216 10.26 -27.44 9.63
C ASP A 216 11.64 -27.75 10.21
N LEU A 217 11.68 -28.50 11.31
CA LEU A 217 12.91 -28.95 11.94
C LEU A 217 13.70 -29.88 11.00
N ASP A 218 13.04 -30.84 10.38
CA ASP A 218 13.65 -31.75 9.40
C ASP A 218 14.24 -30.95 8.21
N SER A 219 13.52 -29.93 7.74
CA SER A 219 14.00 -29.04 6.66
C SER A 219 15.25 -28.25 7.04
N VAL A 220 15.34 -27.80 8.30
CA VAL A 220 16.52 -27.10 8.83
C VAL A 220 17.70 -28.06 9.01
N GLU A 221 17.46 -29.26 9.55
CA GLU A 221 18.49 -30.29 9.71
C GLU A 221 19.05 -30.77 8.35
N GLU A 222 18.19 -30.92 7.34
CA GLU A 222 18.60 -31.23 5.97
C GLU A 222 19.45 -30.10 5.36
N ALA A 223 19.04 -28.84 5.54
CA ALA A 223 19.80 -27.69 5.04
C ALA A 223 21.17 -27.54 5.71
N LEU A 224 21.29 -27.92 6.99
CA LEU A 224 22.52 -27.83 7.76
C LEU A 224 23.38 -29.10 7.70
N ASP A 225 22.85 -30.22 7.21
CA ASP A 225 23.48 -31.56 7.21
C ASP A 225 23.92 -32.02 8.62
N GLN A 226 23.22 -31.56 9.67
CA GLN A 226 23.52 -31.84 11.08
C GLN A 226 22.26 -31.74 11.94
N PRO A 227 22.16 -32.51 13.04
CA PRO A 227 21.07 -32.36 13.99
C PRO A 227 21.14 -30.99 14.67
N VAL A 228 19.98 -30.45 15.04
CA VAL A 228 19.89 -29.14 15.68
C VAL A 228 19.30 -29.18 17.08
N ARG A 229 19.79 -28.28 17.94
CA ARG A 229 19.22 -28.01 19.25
C ARG A 229 18.64 -26.61 19.26
N GLN A 230 17.32 -26.52 19.41
CA GLN A 230 16.59 -25.26 19.42
C GLN A 230 16.79 -24.49 20.74
N LEU A 231 16.99 -23.18 20.62
CA LEU A 231 17.09 -22.20 21.70
C LEU A 231 16.09 -21.07 21.42
N LEU A 232 15.31 -20.65 22.42
CA LEU A 232 14.37 -19.55 22.24
C LEU A 232 15.10 -18.20 22.29
N ALA A 233 14.80 -17.34 21.32
CA ALA A 233 15.29 -15.97 21.25
C ALA A 233 14.13 -14.99 21.02
N ASN A 234 14.38 -13.72 21.30
CA ASN A 234 13.46 -12.64 20.92
C ASN A 234 13.40 -12.57 19.38
N ARG A 235 12.19 -12.45 18.83
CA ARG A 235 11.93 -12.24 17.41
C ARG A 235 12.63 -10.97 16.91
N THR A 236 12.55 -9.87 17.68
CA THR A 236 13.21 -8.61 17.31
C THR A 236 14.72 -8.77 17.16
N ASP A 237 15.36 -9.53 18.06
CA ASP A 237 16.80 -9.76 17.98
C ASP A 237 17.17 -10.74 16.85
N LEU A 238 16.31 -11.71 16.54
CA LEU A 238 16.47 -12.60 15.39
C LEU A 238 16.37 -11.86 14.07
N ASP A 239 15.37 -10.99 13.90
CA ASP A 239 15.21 -10.15 12.70
C ASP A 239 16.46 -9.29 12.46
N GLN A 240 17.00 -8.68 13.53
CA GLN A 240 18.25 -7.91 13.46
C GLN A 240 19.45 -8.77 13.08
N LEU A 241 19.56 -9.97 13.64
CA LEU A 241 20.66 -10.89 13.33
C LEU A 241 20.59 -11.38 11.88
N ILE A 242 19.40 -11.77 11.40
CA ILE A 242 19.16 -12.15 10.00
C ILE A 242 19.54 -10.99 9.07
N GLN A 243 19.08 -9.78 9.39
CA GLN A 243 19.46 -8.58 8.64
C GLN A 243 20.98 -8.39 8.61
N GLN A 244 21.66 -8.50 9.75
CA GLN A 244 23.10 -8.31 9.85
C GLN A 244 23.89 -9.35 9.04
N VAL A 245 23.49 -10.61 9.09
CA VAL A 245 24.18 -11.72 8.40
C VAL A 245 24.08 -11.59 6.88
N HIS A 246 22.92 -11.14 6.37
CA HIS A 246 22.60 -11.05 4.95
C HIS A 246 22.61 -9.62 4.38
N ALA A 247 23.09 -8.62 5.13
CA ALA A 247 23.05 -7.21 4.74
C ALA A 247 23.68 -6.92 3.37
N GLU A 248 24.82 -7.53 3.07
CA GLU A 248 25.51 -7.38 1.79
C GLU A 248 24.68 -7.93 0.62
N HIS A 249 24.05 -9.10 0.83
CA HIS A 249 23.17 -9.71 -0.15
C HIS A 249 21.94 -8.83 -0.42
N TYR A 250 21.28 -8.35 0.63
CA TYR A 250 20.12 -7.47 0.47
C TYR A 250 20.48 -6.14 -0.20
N ALA A 251 21.65 -5.56 0.12
CA ALA A 251 22.12 -4.34 -0.50
C ALA A 251 22.34 -4.54 -2.01
N GLN A 252 22.98 -5.65 -2.40
CA GLN A 252 23.18 -5.99 -3.80
C GLN A 252 21.85 -6.21 -4.53
N VAL A 253 20.96 -7.04 -3.98
CA VAL A 253 19.62 -7.30 -4.56
C VAL A 253 18.83 -5.99 -4.72
N SER A 254 18.90 -5.08 -3.74
CA SER A 254 18.16 -3.82 -3.75
C SER A 254 18.58 -2.84 -4.84
N THR A 255 19.79 -3.00 -5.38
CA THR A 255 20.39 -2.09 -6.37
C THR A 255 20.55 -2.73 -7.75
N GLU A 256 20.85 -4.02 -7.82
CA GLU A 256 21.29 -4.68 -9.05
C GLU A 256 20.27 -5.66 -9.64
N LEU A 257 19.32 -6.19 -8.85
CA LEU A 257 18.44 -7.29 -9.28
C LEU A 257 17.74 -7.02 -10.62
N LEU A 258 17.07 -5.87 -10.76
CA LEU A 258 16.35 -5.52 -12.00
C LEU A 258 17.33 -5.24 -13.17
N MET A 259 18.47 -4.62 -12.87
CA MET A 259 19.50 -4.33 -13.87
C MET A 259 20.08 -5.62 -14.46
N GLU A 260 20.30 -6.65 -13.63
CA GLU A 260 20.86 -7.93 -14.06
C GLU A 260 19.82 -8.85 -14.71
N SER A 261 18.64 -8.96 -14.12
CA SER A 261 17.58 -9.86 -14.60
C SER A 261 16.85 -9.33 -15.84
N ALA A 262 16.62 -8.02 -15.92
CA ALA A 262 15.86 -7.37 -16.99
C ALA A 262 16.47 -6.00 -17.39
N PRO A 263 17.71 -5.96 -17.92
CA PRO A 263 18.42 -4.71 -18.25
C PRO A 263 17.65 -3.81 -19.22
N GLU A 264 16.85 -4.40 -20.12
CA GLU A 264 16.04 -3.65 -21.07
C GLU A 264 14.85 -2.90 -20.44
N SER A 265 14.50 -3.25 -19.21
CA SER A 265 13.43 -2.64 -18.41
C SER A 265 13.96 -1.71 -17.31
N SER A 266 15.27 -1.67 -17.05
CA SER A 266 15.87 -0.76 -16.07
C SER A 266 16.41 0.52 -16.73
N ALA A 267 16.26 1.64 -16.03
CA ALA A 267 16.65 2.96 -16.44
C ALA A 267 18.14 3.28 -16.24
N HIS A 268 18.95 2.32 -15.77
CA HIS A 268 20.42 2.45 -15.68
C HIS A 268 21.07 2.91 -17.00
N VAL A 269 20.44 2.63 -18.16
CA VAL A 269 20.76 3.23 -19.46
C VAL A 269 19.55 3.99 -20.02
N VAL A 270 19.40 5.28 -19.73
CA VAL A 270 18.21 6.04 -20.14
C VAL A 270 17.94 6.02 -21.66
N ILE A 271 18.96 6.28 -22.48
CA ILE A 271 18.83 6.30 -23.95
C ILE A 271 19.73 5.23 -24.55
N ALA A 272 19.13 4.22 -25.18
CA ALA A 272 19.87 3.15 -25.83
C ALA A 272 20.69 3.67 -27.04
N PRO A 273 21.82 3.02 -27.40
CA PRO A 273 22.63 3.42 -28.55
C PRO A 273 21.85 3.49 -29.86
N THR A 274 20.91 2.56 -30.09
CA THR A 274 20.03 2.54 -31.25
C THR A 274 19.07 3.73 -31.27
N GLN A 275 18.48 4.09 -30.13
CA GLN A 275 17.65 5.28 -29.98
C GLN A 275 18.46 6.55 -30.25
N LYS A 276 19.69 6.67 -29.72
CA LYS A 276 20.60 7.80 -30.01
C LYS A 276 20.84 7.92 -31.52
N ALA A 277 21.16 6.82 -32.20
CA ALA A 277 21.37 6.83 -33.64
C ALA A 277 20.11 7.28 -34.40
N VAL A 278 18.93 6.75 -34.05
CA VAL A 278 17.65 7.15 -34.66
C VAL A 278 17.35 8.63 -34.43
N LEU A 279 17.55 9.14 -33.21
CA LEU A 279 17.34 10.56 -32.89
C LEU A 279 18.30 11.45 -33.68
N VAL A 280 19.59 11.10 -33.77
CA VAL A 280 20.57 11.85 -34.56
C VAL A 280 20.22 11.83 -36.05
N MET A 281 19.85 10.67 -36.61
CA MET A 281 19.42 10.57 -38.00
C MET A 281 18.16 11.40 -38.27
N ALA A 282 17.19 11.38 -37.36
CA ALA A 282 15.98 12.20 -37.46
C ALA A 282 16.30 13.70 -37.42
N LEU A 283 17.18 14.14 -36.50
CA LEU A 283 17.62 15.54 -36.40
C LEU A 283 18.37 15.98 -37.66
N VAL A 284 19.27 15.16 -38.19
CA VAL A 284 19.98 15.43 -39.45
C VAL A 284 19.00 15.53 -40.62
N LEU A 285 18.03 14.62 -40.71
CA LEU A 285 17.01 14.66 -41.74
C LEU A 285 16.14 15.92 -41.63
N ILE A 286 15.69 16.28 -40.42
CA ILE A 286 14.93 17.52 -40.17
C ILE A 286 15.76 18.75 -40.56
N ALA A 287 17.06 18.76 -40.25
CA ALA A 287 17.94 19.87 -40.64
C ALA A 287 18.11 19.97 -42.16
N ILE A 288 18.32 18.85 -42.86
CA ILE A 288 18.40 18.80 -44.33
C ILE A 288 17.09 19.28 -44.95
N CYS A 289 15.95 18.74 -44.50
CA CYS A 289 14.63 19.18 -44.96
C CYS A 289 14.37 20.66 -44.63
N GLY A 290 14.84 21.15 -43.47
CA GLY A 290 14.72 22.55 -43.07
C GLY A 290 15.52 23.51 -43.96
N ILE A 291 16.63 23.05 -44.55
CA ILE A 291 17.42 23.83 -45.52
C ILE A 291 16.77 23.76 -46.92
N LEU A 292 16.34 22.58 -47.36
CA LEU A 292 15.81 22.36 -48.71
C LEU A 292 14.37 22.85 -48.87
N TRP A 293 13.53 22.63 -47.86
CA TRP A 293 12.10 22.96 -47.80
C TRP A 293 11.71 23.54 -46.44
N PRO A 294 12.14 24.78 -46.11
CA PRO A 294 11.97 25.35 -44.77
C PRO A 294 10.50 25.36 -44.31
N MET A 295 9.60 25.90 -45.15
CA MET A 295 8.18 26.03 -44.80
C MET A 295 7.48 24.67 -44.73
N GLY A 296 7.74 23.76 -45.67
CA GLY A 296 7.18 22.41 -45.66
C GLY A 296 7.60 21.61 -44.42
N THR A 297 8.86 21.75 -44.01
CA THR A 297 9.39 21.12 -42.80
C THR A 297 8.72 21.68 -41.54
N LEU A 298 8.59 23.00 -41.43
CA LEU A 298 7.90 23.62 -40.30
C LEU A 298 6.42 23.21 -40.23
N ILE A 299 5.71 23.19 -41.36
CA ILE A 299 4.32 22.69 -41.44
C ILE A 299 4.26 21.22 -41.00
N GLY A 300 5.22 20.39 -41.42
CA GLY A 300 5.29 18.99 -41.03
C GLY A 300 5.50 18.80 -39.53
N LEU A 301 6.41 19.56 -38.93
CA LEU A 301 6.67 19.53 -37.48
C LEU A 301 5.46 20.03 -36.67
N VAL A 302 4.90 21.18 -37.06
CA VAL A 302 3.69 21.74 -36.43
C VAL A 302 2.50 20.80 -36.58
N GLY A 303 2.33 20.20 -37.77
CA GLY A 303 1.28 19.22 -38.03
C GLY A 303 1.42 17.98 -37.15
N ALA A 304 2.59 17.34 -37.13
CA ALA A 304 2.87 16.19 -36.27
C ALA A 304 2.62 16.51 -34.79
N ALA A 305 3.07 17.70 -34.36
CA ALA A 305 2.85 18.22 -33.03
C ALA A 305 1.36 18.39 -32.69
N SER A 306 0.60 19.04 -33.56
CA SER A 306 -0.85 19.25 -33.39
C SER A 306 -1.62 17.93 -33.37
N PHE A 307 -1.27 16.96 -34.22
CA PHE A 307 -1.94 15.65 -34.21
C PHE A 307 -1.60 14.85 -32.95
N ALA A 308 -0.34 14.82 -32.51
CA ALA A 308 0.05 14.13 -31.27
C ALA A 308 -0.74 14.67 -30.06
N TYR A 309 -0.81 16.00 -29.94
CA TYR A 309 -1.57 16.65 -28.89
C TYR A 309 -3.08 16.33 -29.00
N LEU A 310 -3.65 16.43 -30.21
CA LEU A 310 -5.05 16.09 -30.45
C LEU A 310 -5.36 14.66 -30.02
N PHE A 311 -4.52 13.68 -30.35
CA PHE A 311 -4.70 12.29 -29.94
C PHE A 311 -4.66 12.12 -28.42
N VAL A 312 -3.71 12.76 -27.73
CA VAL A 312 -3.64 12.76 -26.26
C VAL A 312 -4.89 13.36 -25.64
N SER A 313 -5.37 14.48 -26.18
CA SER A 313 -6.57 15.16 -25.68
C SER A 313 -7.84 14.34 -25.90
N VAL A 314 -7.99 13.75 -27.09
CA VAL A 314 -9.13 12.87 -27.40
C VAL A 314 -9.11 11.61 -26.53
N TYR A 315 -7.93 11.04 -26.27
CA TYR A 315 -7.78 9.89 -25.39
C TYR A 315 -8.17 10.20 -23.95
N LYS A 316 -7.60 11.26 -23.35
CA LYS A 316 -7.95 11.69 -21.99
C LYS A 316 -9.44 12.03 -21.88
N PHE A 317 -9.99 12.75 -22.87
CA PHE A 317 -11.42 13.05 -22.91
C PHE A 317 -12.29 11.79 -22.94
N ARG A 318 -11.93 10.77 -23.75
CA ARG A 318 -12.67 9.51 -23.80
C ARG A 318 -12.63 8.74 -22.49
N LEU A 319 -11.47 8.66 -21.85
CA LEU A 319 -11.34 8.01 -20.54
C LEU A 319 -12.23 8.69 -19.52
N THR A 320 -12.13 10.01 -19.41
CA THR A 320 -12.89 10.75 -18.42
C THR A 320 -14.39 10.72 -18.68
N LEU A 321 -14.86 10.80 -19.94
CA LEU A 321 -16.27 10.62 -20.25
C LEU A 321 -16.79 9.23 -19.87
N ARG A 322 -15.94 8.21 -19.89
CA ARG A 322 -16.30 6.86 -19.47
C ARG A 322 -16.41 6.74 -17.96
N ALA A 323 -15.58 7.48 -17.20
CA ALA A 323 -15.62 7.51 -15.74
C ALA A 323 -16.71 8.43 -15.17
N LEU A 324 -17.10 9.47 -15.90
CA LEU A 324 -18.02 10.49 -15.41
C LEU A 324 -19.38 9.89 -15.04
N GLY A 325 -19.75 9.98 -13.76
CA GLY A 325 -21.01 9.44 -13.24
C GLY A 325 -21.03 7.91 -13.09
N THR A 326 -19.86 7.26 -13.12
CA THR A 326 -19.71 5.82 -12.88
C THR A 326 -18.64 5.58 -11.83
N HIS A 327 -18.87 4.60 -10.95
CA HIS A 327 -17.86 4.09 -10.02
C HIS A 327 -17.16 2.91 -10.70
N LEU A 328 -16.06 3.18 -11.41
CA LEU A 328 -15.27 2.17 -12.14
C LEU A 328 -14.27 1.43 -11.27
N GLU A 329 -14.27 1.75 -9.99
CA GLU A 329 -13.36 1.27 -8.98
C GLU A 329 -13.93 0.03 -8.32
N THR A 330 -13.07 -0.69 -7.61
CA THR A 330 -13.54 -1.76 -6.74
C THR A 330 -14.09 -1.12 -5.49
N ASP A 331 -15.41 -0.95 -5.45
CA ASP A 331 -16.13 -0.49 -4.28
C ASP A 331 -16.11 -1.59 -3.21
N VAL A 332 -15.92 -1.20 -1.96
CA VAL A 332 -15.92 -2.08 -0.80
C VAL A 332 -16.73 -1.40 0.28
N THR A 333 -17.84 -2.01 0.65
CA THR A 333 -18.79 -1.40 1.59
C THR A 333 -18.42 -1.65 3.04
N ASP A 334 -18.86 -0.78 3.94
CA ASP A 334 -18.64 -0.92 5.40
C ASP A 334 -19.17 -2.25 5.95
N ASP A 335 -20.29 -2.73 5.41
CA ASP A 335 -20.89 -4.02 5.78
C ASP A 335 -19.95 -5.18 5.45
N GLU A 336 -19.25 -5.12 4.32
CA GLU A 336 -18.28 -6.16 3.95
C GLU A 336 -17.06 -6.15 4.85
N ILE A 337 -16.56 -4.96 5.19
CA ILE A 337 -15.45 -4.79 6.13
C ILE A 337 -15.86 -5.36 7.50
N ALA A 338 -17.10 -5.11 7.93
CA ALA A 338 -17.64 -5.63 9.17
C ALA A 338 -17.86 -7.16 9.15
N MET A 339 -18.08 -7.76 7.98
CA MET A 339 -18.25 -9.20 7.78
C MET A 339 -16.92 -9.96 7.61
N LEU A 340 -15.80 -9.27 7.44
CA LEU A 340 -14.49 -9.93 7.35
C LEU A 340 -14.19 -10.73 8.60
N ASP A 341 -13.85 -12.00 8.41
CA ASP A 341 -13.28 -12.81 9.47
C ASP A 341 -11.81 -12.47 9.63
N GLU A 342 -11.50 -11.78 10.73
CA GLU A 342 -10.14 -11.35 11.00
C GLU A 342 -9.19 -12.52 11.24
N ARG A 343 -9.69 -13.74 11.48
CA ARG A 343 -8.86 -14.95 11.58
C ARG A 343 -8.18 -15.35 10.28
N HIS A 344 -8.66 -14.88 9.14
CA HIS A 344 -8.11 -15.19 7.81
C HIS A 344 -7.38 -14.01 7.16
N LEU A 345 -7.31 -12.86 7.83
CA LEU A 345 -6.53 -11.75 7.32
C LEU A 345 -5.04 -12.13 7.16
N PRO A 346 -4.41 -11.87 6.03
CA PRO A 346 -2.99 -12.19 5.87
C PRO A 346 -2.10 -11.29 6.75
N VAL A 347 -0.81 -11.60 6.80
CA VAL A 347 0.16 -10.60 7.26
C VAL A 347 0.29 -9.51 6.20
N TYR A 348 0.32 -8.25 6.62
CA TYR A 348 0.42 -7.09 5.74
C TYR A 348 1.68 -6.31 6.04
N THR A 349 2.59 -6.20 5.07
CA THR A 349 3.81 -5.40 5.21
C THR A 349 3.56 -3.96 4.78
N ILE A 350 3.96 -3.02 5.63
CA ILE A 350 3.97 -1.58 5.33
C ILE A 350 5.42 -1.12 5.25
N LEU A 351 5.84 -0.64 4.08
CA LEU A 351 7.15 -0.03 3.87
C LEU A 351 7.04 1.48 4.02
N VAL A 352 7.81 2.07 4.95
CA VAL A 352 7.86 3.51 5.14
C VAL A 352 9.30 4.00 5.00
N PRO A 353 9.69 4.52 3.82
CA PRO A 353 11.01 5.12 3.61
C PRO A 353 11.11 6.46 4.34
N LEU A 354 12.20 6.64 5.08
CA LEU A 354 12.49 7.83 5.89
C LEU A 354 13.89 8.34 5.58
N TYR A 355 14.01 9.65 5.29
CA TYR A 355 15.31 10.29 5.13
C TYR A 355 15.30 11.73 5.59
N LYS A 356 15.97 12.03 6.69
CA LYS A 356 16.05 13.33 7.38
C LYS A 356 14.68 13.83 7.82
N GLU A 357 13.93 12.96 8.49
CA GLU A 357 12.51 13.13 8.81
C GLU A 357 12.20 12.85 10.29
N ALA A 358 13.18 13.02 11.18
CA ALA A 358 13.04 12.81 12.62
C ALA A 358 11.80 13.51 13.26
N GLY A 359 11.40 14.67 12.73
CA GLY A 359 10.24 15.43 13.22
C GLY A 359 8.89 14.74 13.02
N ILE A 360 8.71 13.94 11.96
CA ILE A 360 7.42 13.37 11.59
C ILE A 360 7.20 11.96 12.17
N VAL A 361 8.25 11.28 12.60
CA VAL A 361 8.21 9.88 13.07
C VAL A 361 7.13 9.63 14.13
N SER A 362 6.99 10.53 15.11
CA SER A 362 5.98 10.38 16.18
C SER A 362 4.55 10.37 15.63
N ARG A 363 4.29 11.20 14.62
CA ARG A 363 3.02 11.30 13.94
C ARG A 363 2.78 10.06 13.07
N LEU A 364 3.76 9.68 12.28
CA LEU A 364 3.72 8.47 11.44
C LEU A 364 3.33 7.24 12.26
N VAL A 365 4.00 7.00 13.40
CA VAL A 365 3.70 5.84 14.26
C VAL A 365 2.28 5.88 14.79
N ARG A 366 1.75 7.06 15.13
CA ARG A 366 0.35 7.23 15.55
C ARG A 366 -0.60 6.91 14.40
N ASP A 367 -0.34 7.46 13.22
CA ASP A 367 -1.24 7.38 12.07
C ASP A 367 -1.28 5.94 11.51
N ILE A 368 -0.14 5.23 11.47
CA ILE A 368 -0.10 3.78 11.15
C ILE A 368 -0.84 2.93 12.19
N ASN A 369 -0.71 3.25 13.49
CA ASN A 369 -1.46 2.55 14.54
C ASN A 369 -2.97 2.84 14.54
N ALA A 370 -3.41 3.85 13.78
CA ALA A 370 -4.82 4.17 13.60
C ALA A 370 -5.48 3.37 12.46
N LEU A 371 -4.70 2.60 11.68
CA LEU A 371 -5.23 1.67 10.70
C LEU A 371 -6.03 0.56 11.40
N ASP A 372 -7.21 0.26 10.85
CA ASP A 372 -8.08 -0.84 11.26
C ASP A 372 -7.55 -2.16 10.68
N TYR A 373 -6.50 -2.68 11.31
CA TYR A 373 -5.93 -3.99 11.02
C TYR A 373 -5.36 -4.61 12.30
N PRO A 374 -5.45 -5.95 12.50
CA PRO A 374 -4.82 -6.61 13.65
C PRO A 374 -3.32 -6.30 13.74
N ARG A 375 -2.87 -5.74 14.87
CA ARG A 375 -1.47 -5.31 15.05
C ARG A 375 -0.48 -6.47 14.95
N THR A 376 -0.88 -7.64 15.41
CA THR A 376 -0.18 -8.93 15.30
C THR A 376 0.06 -9.37 13.85
N ARG A 377 -0.70 -8.82 12.89
CA ARG A 377 -0.59 -9.12 11.45
C ARG A 377 -0.07 -7.95 10.63
N LEU A 378 0.37 -6.88 11.30
CA LEU A 378 1.10 -5.80 10.65
C LEU A 378 2.61 -6.08 10.74
N ASP A 379 3.30 -5.79 9.65
CA ASP A 379 4.76 -5.83 9.55
C ASP A 379 5.24 -4.48 9.01
N VAL A 380 5.48 -3.52 9.90
CA VAL A 380 5.82 -2.14 9.52
C VAL A 380 7.34 -1.98 9.50
N LYS A 381 7.91 -1.72 8.32
CA LYS A 381 9.34 -1.48 8.15
C LYS A 381 9.60 0.01 8.00
N LEU A 382 10.24 0.61 9.01
CA LEU A 382 10.76 1.98 8.97
C LEU A 382 12.15 1.95 8.34
N LEU A 383 12.27 2.40 7.09
CA LEU A 383 13.49 2.25 6.29
C LEU A 383 14.31 3.53 6.39
N CYS A 384 15.42 3.51 7.10
CA CYS A 384 16.31 4.67 7.25
C CYS A 384 17.66 4.40 6.60
N GLU A 385 18.16 5.35 5.83
CA GLU A 385 19.54 5.32 5.34
C GLU A 385 20.52 5.39 6.53
N GLU A 386 21.63 4.64 6.47
CA GLU A 386 22.62 4.55 7.54
C GLU A 386 23.20 5.91 7.99
N ASP A 387 23.27 6.89 7.09
CA ASP A 387 23.76 8.25 7.37
C ASP A 387 22.72 9.19 7.98
N ASP A 388 21.47 8.73 8.19
CA ASP A 388 20.42 9.48 8.87
C ASP A 388 20.38 9.20 10.39
N GLU A 389 21.49 9.55 11.05
CA GLU A 389 21.69 9.31 12.49
C GLU A 389 20.59 9.94 13.36
N GLU A 390 20.07 11.10 12.97
CA GLU A 390 19.05 11.83 13.73
C GLU A 390 17.71 11.07 13.76
N THR A 391 17.22 10.64 12.59
CA THR A 391 15.97 9.88 12.50
C THR A 391 16.11 8.51 13.15
N ILE A 392 17.25 7.83 12.95
CA ILE A 392 17.57 6.54 13.59
C ILE A 392 17.59 6.67 15.12
N ALA A 393 18.25 7.70 15.66
CA ALA A 393 18.29 7.95 17.10
C ALA A 393 16.89 8.26 17.66
N LYS A 394 16.08 9.03 16.92
CA LYS A 394 14.69 9.31 17.29
C LYS A 394 13.88 8.03 17.37
N ILE A 395 13.92 7.17 16.35
CA ILE A 395 13.21 5.88 16.33
C ILE A 395 13.66 4.98 17.47
N ARG A 396 14.98 4.83 17.69
CA ARG A 396 15.54 4.03 18.80
C ARG A 396 15.19 4.54 20.18
N SER A 397 14.90 5.84 20.32
CA SER A 397 14.45 6.43 21.59
C SER A 397 12.97 6.19 21.90
N MET A 398 12.19 5.77 20.90
CA MET A 398 10.77 5.49 21.05
C MET A 398 10.56 4.05 21.49
N ASP A 399 9.62 3.86 22.42
CA ASP A 399 9.13 2.53 22.80
C ASP A 399 8.09 2.09 21.77
N LEU A 400 8.58 1.59 20.63
CA LEU A 400 7.74 1.20 19.51
C LEU A 400 7.09 -0.18 19.75
N PRO A 401 5.83 -0.36 19.36
CA PRO A 401 5.21 -1.67 19.37
C PRO A 401 5.98 -2.69 18.51
N PRO A 402 5.85 -4.01 18.79
CA PRO A 402 6.63 -5.07 18.12
C PRO A 402 6.44 -5.16 16.60
N HIS A 403 5.30 -4.69 16.08
CA HIS A 403 5.03 -4.68 14.65
C HIS A 403 5.78 -3.58 13.89
N PHE A 404 6.52 -2.69 14.59
CA PHE A 404 7.42 -1.73 13.96
C PHE A 404 8.87 -2.22 14.02
N HIS A 405 9.50 -2.27 12.85
CA HIS A 405 10.87 -2.69 12.68
C HIS A 405 11.69 -1.54 12.07
N LEU A 406 12.70 -1.08 12.80
CA LEU A 406 13.71 -0.17 12.24
C LEU A 406 14.65 -0.96 11.34
N VAL A 407 14.66 -0.64 10.05
CA VAL A 407 15.58 -1.21 9.06
C VAL A 407 16.59 -0.13 8.69
N VAL A 408 17.84 -0.32 9.12
CA VAL A 408 18.96 0.52 8.67
C VAL A 408 19.45 0.00 7.33
N VAL A 409 19.28 0.81 6.28
CA VAL A 409 19.69 0.52 4.91
C VAL A 409 21.15 0.92 4.73
N PRO A 410 22.07 -0.02 4.38
CA PRO A 410 23.48 0.29 4.22
C PRO A 410 23.76 1.37 3.17
N ASP A 411 24.79 2.20 3.45
CA ASP A 411 25.21 3.22 2.49
C ASP A 411 25.71 2.57 1.18
N SER A 412 25.08 2.97 0.07
CA SER A 412 25.35 2.43 -1.26
C SER A 412 24.72 3.33 -2.33
N GLN A 413 25.23 3.21 -3.56
CA GLN A 413 24.70 3.94 -4.71
C GLN A 413 23.89 3.01 -5.62
N PRO A 414 22.76 3.46 -6.18
CA PRO A 414 22.16 4.79 -6.01
C PRO A 414 21.42 4.92 -4.66
N LYS A 415 21.56 6.08 -4.00
CA LYS A 415 20.84 6.39 -2.75
C LYS A 415 19.45 6.97 -3.05
N THR A 416 18.44 6.11 -3.15
CA THR A 416 17.08 6.49 -3.57
C THR A 416 16.00 5.77 -2.73
N LYS A 417 14.79 6.34 -2.69
CA LYS A 417 13.57 5.70 -2.12
C LYS A 417 13.39 4.26 -2.64
N PRO A 418 13.44 4.00 -3.97
CA PRO A 418 13.34 2.64 -4.49
C PRO A 418 14.37 1.66 -3.90
N LYS A 419 15.64 2.06 -3.70
CA LYS A 419 16.66 1.21 -3.06
C LYS A 419 16.23 0.81 -1.65
N ALA A 420 15.84 1.80 -0.83
CA ALA A 420 15.40 1.53 0.53
C ALA A 420 14.20 0.59 0.55
N CYS A 421 13.19 0.85 -0.29
CA CYS A 421 12.01 -0.01 -0.43
C CYS A 421 12.37 -1.43 -0.89
N ASN A 422 13.26 -1.60 -1.86
CA ASN A 422 13.72 -2.91 -2.31
C ASN A 422 14.45 -3.68 -1.19
N TYR A 423 15.27 -3.00 -0.39
CA TYR A 423 15.95 -3.59 0.76
C TYR A 423 14.93 -4.03 1.82
N GLY A 424 13.98 -3.16 2.17
CA GLY A 424 12.88 -3.48 3.08
C GLY A 424 11.99 -4.63 2.59
N LEU A 425 11.76 -4.72 1.29
CA LEU A 425 10.99 -5.79 0.66
C LEU A 425 11.63 -7.17 0.84
N GLN A 426 12.97 -7.25 0.89
CA GLN A 426 13.65 -8.52 1.19
C GLN A 426 13.36 -8.99 2.60
N LEU A 427 13.16 -8.07 3.56
CA LEU A 427 12.87 -8.36 4.97
C LEU A 427 11.36 -8.47 5.29
N SER A 428 10.50 -8.40 4.27
CA SER A 428 9.04 -8.32 4.44
C SER A 428 8.41 -9.70 4.57
N HIS A 429 7.44 -9.86 5.48
CA HIS A 429 6.79 -11.17 5.71
C HIS A 429 5.34 -11.25 5.21
N GLY A 430 4.75 -10.12 4.83
CA GLY A 430 3.35 -10.06 4.43
C GLY A 430 3.07 -10.66 3.05
N ASP A 431 1.90 -11.29 2.91
CA ASP A 431 1.38 -11.72 1.61
C ASP A 431 1.10 -10.52 0.70
N TYR A 432 0.73 -9.40 1.33
CA TYR A 432 0.57 -8.11 0.70
C TYR A 432 1.57 -7.08 1.25
N CYS A 433 2.00 -6.17 0.38
CA CYS A 433 2.93 -5.10 0.69
C CYS A 433 2.39 -3.76 0.19
N VAL A 434 2.44 -2.72 1.03
CA VAL A 434 2.11 -1.35 0.65
C VAL A 434 3.25 -0.41 1.00
N ILE A 435 3.45 0.63 0.18
CA ILE A 435 4.33 1.75 0.53
C ILE A 435 3.46 2.91 1.02
N PHE A 436 3.88 3.53 2.13
CA PHE A 436 3.42 4.84 2.57
C PHE A 436 4.59 5.81 2.71
N ASP A 437 4.44 7.04 2.25
CA ASP A 437 5.35 8.14 2.57
C ASP A 437 5.11 8.62 4.01
N ALA A 438 6.08 9.33 4.58
CA ALA A 438 6.11 9.63 6.01
C ALA A 438 4.96 10.56 6.47
N GLU A 439 4.45 11.39 5.57
CA GLU A 439 3.35 12.33 5.78
C GLU A 439 1.95 11.79 5.47
N ASP A 440 1.89 10.59 4.89
CA ASP A 440 0.65 10.02 4.37
C ASP A 440 -0.37 9.78 5.46
N ARG A 441 -1.64 10.07 5.12
CA ARG A 441 -2.79 9.80 5.97
C ARG A 441 -3.78 8.91 5.21
N PRO A 442 -3.54 7.60 5.15
CA PRO A 442 -4.49 6.65 4.56
C PRO A 442 -5.78 6.58 5.38
N ASP A 443 -6.91 6.27 4.71
CA ASP A 443 -8.13 5.91 5.43
C ASP A 443 -7.86 4.72 6.37
N PRO A 444 -8.44 4.69 7.58
CA PRO A 444 -8.18 3.63 8.56
C PRO A 444 -8.43 2.22 8.03
N ASP A 445 -9.44 2.03 7.17
CA ASP A 445 -9.89 0.74 6.67
C ASP A 445 -9.21 0.31 5.35
N GLN A 446 -8.26 1.10 4.83
CA GLN A 446 -7.66 0.91 3.51
C GLN A 446 -7.04 -0.48 3.31
N LEU A 447 -6.38 -1.03 4.33
CA LEU A 447 -5.78 -2.37 4.24
C LEU A 447 -6.84 -3.47 4.10
N LYS A 448 -7.93 -3.41 4.88
CA LYS A 448 -9.06 -4.34 4.77
C LYS A 448 -9.75 -4.22 3.41
N LYS A 449 -9.95 -2.99 2.92
CA LYS A 449 -10.47 -2.73 1.57
C LYS A 449 -9.59 -3.35 0.48
N ALA A 450 -8.27 -3.21 0.60
CA ALA A 450 -7.33 -3.82 -0.35
C ALA A 450 -7.42 -5.37 -0.33
N VAL A 451 -7.51 -6.00 0.85
CA VAL A 451 -7.68 -7.46 0.96
C VAL A 451 -8.98 -7.93 0.30
N ILE A 452 -10.10 -7.25 0.58
CA ILE A 452 -11.39 -7.56 -0.06
C ILE A 452 -11.29 -7.37 -1.58
N ALA A 453 -10.64 -6.30 -2.03
CA ALA A 453 -10.47 -6.01 -3.44
C ALA A 453 -9.68 -7.12 -4.14
N PHE A 454 -8.55 -7.58 -3.58
CA PHE A 454 -7.78 -8.71 -4.10
C PHE A 454 -8.60 -10.00 -4.22
N ALA A 455 -9.49 -10.27 -3.26
CA ALA A 455 -10.38 -11.44 -3.32
C ALA A 455 -11.46 -11.34 -4.41
N ARG A 456 -11.83 -10.13 -4.83
CA ARG A 456 -12.88 -9.85 -5.84
C ARG A 456 -12.35 -9.79 -7.26
N VAL A 457 -11.16 -9.23 -7.45
CA VAL A 457 -10.57 -9.01 -8.77
C VAL A 457 -10.00 -10.31 -9.35
N PRO A 458 -9.84 -10.41 -10.68
CA PRO A 458 -9.18 -11.57 -11.29
C PRO A 458 -7.75 -11.75 -10.75
N GLY A 459 -7.28 -13.00 -10.61
CA GLY A 459 -5.97 -13.30 -10.02
C GLY A 459 -4.74 -12.77 -10.79
N ASN A 460 -4.91 -12.17 -11.97
CA ASN A 460 -3.84 -11.44 -12.66
C ASN A 460 -3.78 -9.95 -12.27
N VAL A 461 -4.68 -9.47 -11.40
CA VAL A 461 -4.57 -8.16 -10.75
C VAL A 461 -3.73 -8.33 -9.49
N VAL A 462 -2.50 -7.83 -9.55
CA VAL A 462 -1.50 -8.03 -8.49
C VAL A 462 -1.12 -6.71 -7.81
N CYS A 463 -1.73 -5.62 -8.25
CA CYS A 463 -1.61 -4.29 -7.68
C CYS A 463 -3.00 -3.66 -7.52
N ILE A 464 -3.27 -3.12 -6.34
CA ILE A 464 -4.45 -2.31 -6.05
C ILE A 464 -3.94 -0.90 -5.69
N GLN A 465 -4.40 0.11 -6.42
CA GLN A 465 -4.05 1.51 -6.19
C GLN A 465 -5.19 2.22 -5.44
N ALA A 466 -4.88 2.79 -4.28
CA ALA A 466 -5.80 3.72 -3.62
C ALA A 466 -5.70 5.13 -4.25
N LYS A 467 -6.73 5.96 -4.04
CA LYS A 467 -6.75 7.34 -4.50
C LYS A 467 -5.83 8.21 -3.66
N LEU A 468 -5.29 9.25 -4.28
CA LEU A 468 -4.49 10.25 -3.58
C LEU A 468 -5.17 11.61 -3.70
N ASN A 469 -5.14 12.38 -2.62
CA ASN A 469 -5.42 13.82 -2.65
C ASN A 469 -4.67 14.53 -1.51
N HIS A 470 -4.92 15.81 -1.27
CA HIS A 470 -4.13 16.62 -0.34
C HIS A 470 -4.96 17.17 0.81
N PHE A 471 -4.42 17.11 2.04
CA PHE A 471 -5.12 17.65 3.21
C PHE A 471 -5.08 19.19 3.28
N ASN A 472 -4.07 19.85 2.72
CA ASN A 472 -3.88 21.32 2.73
C ASN A 472 -4.37 22.01 1.43
N GLN A 473 -5.38 21.43 0.78
CA GLN A 473 -5.90 21.93 -0.51
C GLN A 473 -6.45 23.37 -0.48
N ASP A 474 -6.87 23.86 0.70
CA ASP A 474 -7.39 25.22 0.87
C ASP A 474 -6.31 26.25 1.29
N GLN A 475 -5.04 25.83 1.45
CA GLN A 475 -3.96 26.70 1.94
C GLN A 475 -3.66 27.88 0.99
N ASN A 476 -3.56 27.64 -0.32
CA ASN A 476 -3.42 28.70 -1.32
C ASN A 476 -3.85 28.24 -2.73
N MET A 477 -3.75 29.14 -3.71
CA MET A 477 -4.15 28.83 -5.10
C MET A 477 -3.36 27.67 -5.72
N LEU A 478 -2.08 27.52 -5.37
CA LEU A 478 -1.23 26.44 -5.88
C LEU A 478 -1.67 25.10 -5.32
N THR A 479 -1.93 25.01 -4.01
CA THR A 479 -2.42 23.76 -3.39
C THR A 479 -3.80 23.38 -3.92
N ALA A 480 -4.68 24.36 -4.14
CA ALA A 480 -5.99 24.13 -4.75
C ALA A 480 -5.88 23.64 -6.21
N TRP A 481 -4.97 24.18 -7.02
CA TRP A 481 -4.72 23.65 -8.38
C TRP A 481 -4.16 22.24 -8.36
N PHE A 482 -3.29 21.95 -7.39
CA PHE A 482 -2.69 20.63 -7.26
C PHE A 482 -3.74 19.57 -6.88
N ALA A 483 -4.59 19.89 -5.91
CA ALA A 483 -5.71 19.05 -5.51
C ALA A 483 -6.71 18.81 -6.66
N ASN A 484 -7.12 19.85 -7.39
CA ASN A 484 -8.01 19.70 -8.56
C ASN A 484 -7.43 18.74 -9.61
N GLU A 485 -6.13 18.81 -9.86
CA GLU A 485 -5.46 17.91 -10.80
C GLU A 485 -5.46 16.46 -10.29
N TYR A 486 -5.17 16.26 -9.00
CA TYR A 486 -5.22 14.94 -8.37
C TYR A 486 -6.63 14.35 -8.42
N SER A 487 -7.66 15.13 -8.09
CA SER A 487 -9.05 14.71 -8.20
C SER A 487 -9.40 14.32 -9.64
N MET A 488 -8.97 15.07 -10.65
CA MET A 488 -9.13 14.68 -12.07
C MET A 488 -8.39 13.37 -12.41
N HIS A 489 -7.21 13.16 -11.84
CA HIS A 489 -6.38 12.00 -12.16
C HIS A 489 -6.89 10.73 -11.48
N PHE A 490 -7.07 10.75 -10.17
CA PHE A 490 -7.41 9.60 -9.33
C PHE A 490 -8.90 9.25 -9.32
N GLU A 491 -9.82 10.22 -9.52
CA GLU A 491 -11.27 9.92 -9.58
C GLU A 491 -11.75 9.53 -10.98
N LEU A 492 -11.06 10.01 -12.02
CA LEU A 492 -11.57 9.89 -13.40
C LEU A 492 -10.62 9.12 -14.32
N VAL A 493 -9.36 9.53 -14.42
CA VAL A 493 -8.45 8.97 -15.42
C VAL A 493 -7.98 7.57 -15.05
N LEU A 494 -7.44 7.38 -13.85
CA LEU A 494 -6.90 6.07 -13.44
C LEU A 494 -7.98 4.98 -13.33
N PRO A 495 -9.18 5.24 -12.74
CA PRO A 495 -10.27 4.26 -12.76
C PRO A 495 -10.71 3.88 -14.17
N ALA A 496 -10.81 4.86 -15.09
CA ALA A 496 -11.11 4.58 -16.49
C ALA A 496 -10.02 3.74 -17.18
N MET A 497 -8.75 3.94 -16.83
CA MET A 497 -7.64 3.13 -17.35
C MET A 497 -7.69 1.70 -16.81
N GLY A 498 -7.93 1.51 -15.51
CA GLY A 498 -8.11 0.19 -14.89
C GLY A 498 -9.27 -0.58 -15.54
N ALA A 499 -10.43 0.05 -15.67
CA ALA A 499 -11.60 -0.53 -16.35
C ALA A 499 -11.42 -0.73 -17.88
N SER A 500 -10.37 -0.14 -18.46
CA SER A 500 -9.96 -0.36 -19.85
C SER A 500 -8.81 -1.37 -19.97
N GLU A 501 -8.43 -2.02 -18.88
CA GLU A 501 -7.34 -3.00 -18.81
C GLU A 501 -6.02 -2.41 -19.36
N SER A 502 -5.83 -1.11 -19.18
CA SER A 502 -4.69 -0.36 -19.70
C SER A 502 -3.59 -0.24 -18.63
N PRO A 503 -2.32 -0.07 -19.02
CA PRO A 503 -1.23 0.13 -18.06
C PRO A 503 -1.46 1.41 -17.26
N ILE A 504 -1.60 1.28 -15.94
CA ILE A 504 -1.78 2.40 -15.01
C ILE A 504 -0.40 2.90 -14.59
N PRO A 505 -0.06 4.19 -14.78
CA PRO A 505 1.07 4.78 -14.06
C PRO A 505 0.67 4.83 -12.58
N LEU A 506 1.34 4.03 -11.75
CA LEU A 506 1.04 3.99 -10.32
C LEU A 506 1.35 5.35 -9.69
N GLY A 507 0.59 5.70 -8.65
CA GLY A 507 0.95 6.82 -7.77
C GLY A 507 2.18 6.47 -6.94
N GLY A 508 2.80 7.47 -6.30
CA GLY A 508 4.02 7.27 -5.51
C GLY A 508 3.82 6.55 -4.17
N THR A 509 2.56 6.34 -3.77
CA THR A 509 2.14 5.75 -2.51
C THR A 509 0.79 5.03 -2.63
N SER A 510 0.41 4.30 -1.59
CA SER A 510 -0.82 3.51 -1.47
C SER A 510 -1.02 2.54 -2.62
N ASN A 511 0.09 1.97 -3.07
CA ASN A 511 0.11 0.86 -4.01
C ASN A 511 0.19 -0.42 -3.19
N HIS A 512 -0.88 -1.19 -3.17
CA HIS A 512 -0.95 -2.48 -2.50
C HIS A 512 -0.57 -3.56 -3.50
N PHE A 513 0.46 -4.36 -3.21
CA PHE A 513 0.98 -5.39 -4.10
C PHE A 513 0.82 -6.77 -3.48
N VAL A 514 0.66 -7.79 -4.33
CA VAL A 514 1.01 -9.17 -3.96
C VAL A 514 2.53 -9.23 -3.82
N THR A 515 3.02 -9.50 -2.61
CA THR A 515 4.45 -9.36 -2.27
C THR A 515 5.34 -10.26 -3.12
N SER A 516 4.93 -11.51 -3.35
CA SER A 516 5.70 -12.47 -4.17
C SER A 516 5.86 -11.99 -5.61
N VAL A 517 4.78 -11.53 -6.24
CA VAL A 517 4.80 -11.03 -7.62
C VAL A 517 5.65 -9.77 -7.73
N LEU A 518 5.61 -8.88 -6.74
CA LEU A 518 6.46 -7.69 -6.71
C LEU A 518 7.96 -8.06 -6.67
N ARG A 519 8.35 -9.08 -5.90
CA ARG A 519 9.72 -9.60 -5.87
C ARG A 519 10.12 -10.20 -7.23
N ASP A 520 9.26 -11.02 -7.81
CA ASP A 520 9.50 -11.67 -9.11
C ASP A 520 9.71 -10.67 -10.26
N LEU A 521 9.06 -9.50 -10.17
CA LEU A 521 9.20 -8.40 -11.14
C LEU A 521 10.48 -7.58 -10.98
N GLY A 522 11.33 -7.90 -10.00
CA GLY A 522 12.50 -7.12 -9.65
C GLY A 522 12.18 -5.81 -8.91
N ALA A 523 11.02 -5.74 -8.25
CA ALA A 523 10.57 -4.64 -7.41
C ALA A 523 10.63 -3.26 -8.11
N TRP A 524 11.11 -2.20 -7.44
CA TRP A 524 11.21 -0.85 -8.01
C TRP A 524 12.59 -0.63 -8.66
N ASP A 525 12.63 0.08 -9.79
CA ASP A 525 13.91 0.37 -10.47
C ASP A 525 14.69 1.47 -9.72
N PRO A 526 15.87 1.15 -9.12
CA PRO A 526 16.62 2.12 -8.31
C PRO A 526 17.23 3.27 -9.11
N PHE A 527 17.25 3.15 -10.45
CA PHE A 527 17.76 4.17 -11.37
C PHE A 527 16.67 5.06 -11.98
N ASN A 528 15.38 4.78 -11.73
CA ASN A 528 14.27 5.57 -12.23
C ASN A 528 13.84 6.61 -11.19
N VAL A 529 13.57 7.85 -11.61
CA VAL A 529 13.09 8.91 -10.70
C VAL A 529 11.56 8.93 -10.53
N THR A 530 10.85 8.07 -11.29
CA THR A 530 9.43 7.72 -11.14
C THR A 530 9.30 6.20 -11.31
N GLU A 531 9.83 5.49 -10.32
CA GLU A 531 9.87 4.03 -10.22
C GLU A 531 8.49 3.39 -10.14
N ASP A 532 7.52 4.12 -9.58
CA ASP A 532 6.11 3.78 -9.46
C ASP A 532 5.45 3.62 -10.84
N ALA A 533 5.58 4.64 -11.67
CA ALA A 533 5.00 4.71 -13.00
C ALA A 533 5.67 3.69 -13.94
N ASP A 534 6.96 3.42 -13.74
CA ASP A 534 7.72 2.35 -14.39
C ASP A 534 7.21 0.95 -14.00
N LEU A 535 7.03 0.69 -12.71
CA LEU A 535 6.49 -0.59 -12.23
C LEU A 535 5.11 -0.88 -12.82
N GLY A 536 4.25 0.15 -12.93
CA GLY A 536 2.92 0.03 -13.54
C GLY A 536 2.93 -0.52 -14.98
N ILE A 537 3.91 -0.13 -15.79
CA ILE A 537 4.05 -0.67 -17.15
C ILE A 537 4.77 -2.02 -17.17
N ARG A 538 5.73 -2.28 -16.28
CA ARG A 538 6.36 -3.61 -16.14
C ARG A 538 5.35 -4.68 -15.77
N LEU A 539 4.47 -4.42 -14.80
CA LEU A 539 3.33 -5.27 -14.45
C LEU A 539 2.52 -5.65 -15.71
N HIS A 540 2.15 -4.65 -16.50
CA HIS A 540 1.32 -4.87 -17.69
C HIS A 540 2.04 -5.65 -18.79
N ARG A 541 3.36 -5.54 -18.91
CA ARG A 541 4.16 -6.30 -19.87
C ARG A 541 4.21 -7.79 -19.56
N GLU A 542 4.17 -8.14 -18.28
CA GLU A 542 4.11 -9.54 -17.80
C GLU A 542 2.67 -10.08 -17.73
N GLY A 543 1.69 -9.33 -18.24
CA GLY A 543 0.29 -9.76 -18.29
C GLY A 543 -0.50 -9.51 -17.00
N TYR A 544 0.14 -8.90 -15.99
CA TYR A 544 -0.52 -8.46 -14.78
C TYR A 544 -1.27 -7.13 -14.98
N ARG A 545 -2.11 -6.80 -14.00
CA ARG A 545 -2.98 -5.63 -14.02
C ARG A 545 -3.01 -4.92 -12.68
N THR A 546 -3.45 -3.66 -12.75
CA THR A 546 -3.74 -2.83 -11.58
C THR A 546 -5.22 -2.46 -11.58
N ALA A 547 -5.86 -2.54 -10.42
CA ALA A 547 -7.21 -2.01 -10.22
C ALA A 547 -7.18 -0.85 -9.21
N MET A 548 -8.19 0.01 -9.28
CA MET A 548 -8.40 1.10 -8.31
C MET A 548 -9.36 0.64 -7.22
N ILE A 549 -9.16 1.12 -5.98
CA ILE A 549 -10.12 0.99 -4.87
C ILE A 549 -10.62 2.35 -4.40
N ASP A 550 -11.83 2.38 -3.87
CA ASP A 550 -12.41 3.58 -3.26
C ASP A 550 -11.92 3.74 -1.81
N SER A 551 -10.66 4.11 -1.70
CA SER A 551 -10.03 4.58 -0.46
C SER A 551 -9.05 5.69 -0.81
N THR A 552 -8.95 6.69 0.06
CA THR A 552 -8.07 7.84 -0.10
C THR A 552 -6.89 7.77 0.85
N THR A 553 -5.73 8.18 0.37
CA THR A 553 -4.62 8.67 1.19
C THR A 553 -4.45 10.17 0.98
N LEU A 554 -4.38 10.92 2.08
CA LEU A 554 -4.14 12.36 2.05
C LEU A 554 -2.66 12.68 2.24
N GLU A 555 -2.08 13.36 1.26
CA GLU A 555 -0.70 13.85 1.22
C GLU A 555 -0.62 15.36 1.50
N GLU A 556 0.59 15.89 1.62
CA GLU A 556 0.84 17.33 1.69
C GLU A 556 1.08 17.94 0.30
N ALA A 557 0.24 18.89 -0.11
CA ALA A 557 0.45 19.65 -1.33
C ALA A 557 1.57 20.67 -1.15
N ASN A 558 2.40 20.83 -2.18
CA ASN A 558 3.40 21.87 -2.22
C ASN A 558 2.77 23.27 -2.25
N SER A 559 2.94 24.01 -1.16
CA SER A 559 2.43 25.39 -1.01
C SER A 559 3.34 26.45 -1.64
N GLN A 560 4.61 26.10 -1.92
CA GLN A 560 5.61 27.01 -2.48
C GLN A 560 5.95 26.69 -3.94
N VAL A 561 5.88 27.70 -4.82
CA VAL A 561 6.13 27.54 -6.27
C VAL A 561 7.51 26.95 -6.57
N GLY A 562 8.56 27.38 -5.85
CA GLY A 562 9.92 26.87 -6.07
C GLY A 562 10.03 25.37 -5.80
N ASN A 563 9.47 24.91 -4.67
CA ASN A 563 9.47 23.49 -4.28
C ASN A 563 8.57 22.67 -5.21
N TRP A 564 7.40 23.19 -5.57
CA TRP A 564 6.50 22.58 -6.55
C TRP A 564 7.18 22.38 -7.91
N ILE A 565 7.93 23.37 -8.41
CA ILE A 565 8.67 23.23 -9.69
C ILE A 565 9.71 22.11 -9.59
N ARG A 566 10.38 21.94 -8.44
CA ARG A 566 11.34 20.84 -8.22
C ARG A 566 10.65 19.48 -8.32
N GLN A 567 9.62 19.28 -7.51
CA GLN A 567 8.83 18.04 -7.49
C GLN A 567 8.28 17.72 -8.90
N ARG A 568 7.66 18.71 -9.56
CA ARG A 568 7.05 18.52 -10.87
C ARG A 568 8.07 18.27 -11.98
N SER A 569 9.26 18.86 -11.88
CA SER A 569 10.35 18.60 -12.83
C SER A 569 10.86 17.16 -12.71
N ARG A 570 10.92 16.61 -11.49
CA ARG A 570 11.26 15.21 -11.23
C ARG A 570 10.25 14.26 -11.88
N TRP A 571 8.94 14.50 -11.68
CA TRP A 571 7.90 13.64 -12.26
C TRP A 571 7.92 13.63 -13.79
N ASN A 572 8.00 14.80 -14.42
CA ASN A 572 8.09 14.87 -15.88
C ASN A 572 9.36 14.20 -16.42
N LYS A 573 10.50 14.40 -15.74
CA LYS A 573 11.75 13.73 -16.10
C LYS A 573 11.60 12.21 -16.05
N GLY A 574 11.00 11.68 -14.99
CA GLY A 574 10.72 10.26 -14.85
C GLY A 574 9.80 9.74 -15.94
N TYR A 575 8.75 10.46 -16.30
CA TYR A 575 7.87 10.06 -17.41
C TYR A 575 8.62 10.02 -18.75
N PHE A 576 9.53 10.98 -19.01
CA PHE A 576 10.41 10.91 -20.19
C PHE A 576 11.34 9.69 -20.13
N GLN A 577 11.95 9.44 -18.97
CA GLN A 577 12.85 8.32 -18.72
C GLN A 577 12.14 6.98 -18.95
N THR A 578 11.02 6.73 -18.27
CA THR A 578 10.19 5.52 -18.43
C THR A 578 9.71 5.34 -19.86
N TRP A 579 9.28 6.42 -20.55
CA TRP A 579 8.90 6.33 -21.95
C TRP A 579 10.07 5.87 -22.84
N LEU A 580 11.27 6.45 -22.64
CA LEU A 580 12.46 6.07 -23.40
C LEU A 580 12.90 4.64 -23.13
N VAL A 581 12.88 4.19 -21.87
CA VAL A 581 13.25 2.83 -21.47
C VAL A 581 12.38 1.80 -22.19
N HIS A 582 11.05 1.91 -22.11
CA HIS A 582 10.19 0.91 -22.74
C HIS A 582 10.05 1.07 -24.25
N MET A 583 10.42 2.21 -24.83
CA MET A 583 10.45 2.45 -26.28
C MET A 583 11.79 2.10 -26.93
N ARG A 584 12.72 1.43 -26.23
CA ARG A 584 13.93 0.85 -26.84
C ARG A 584 13.57 -0.19 -27.92
N HIS A 585 12.54 -0.99 -27.65
CA HIS A 585 12.04 -2.03 -28.53
C HIS A 585 10.51 -1.92 -28.71
N PRO A 586 10.01 -0.94 -29.50
CA PRO A 586 8.58 -0.63 -29.57
C PRO A 586 7.73 -1.80 -30.10
N PHE A 587 8.27 -2.63 -31.00
CA PHE A 587 7.56 -3.81 -31.50
C PHE A 587 7.46 -4.94 -30.46
N GLN A 588 8.43 -5.05 -29.54
CA GLN A 588 8.33 -6.00 -28.43
C GLN A 588 7.29 -5.52 -27.42
N LEU A 589 7.31 -4.22 -27.09
CA LEU A 589 6.29 -3.63 -26.23
C LEU A 589 4.88 -3.83 -26.80
N LEU A 590 4.68 -3.54 -28.10
CA LEU A 590 3.41 -3.76 -28.78
C LEU A 590 2.92 -5.22 -28.72
N ARG A 591 3.83 -6.19 -28.80
CA ARG A 591 3.50 -7.62 -28.68
C ARG A 591 3.13 -8.00 -27.24
N ALA A 592 3.85 -7.48 -26.26
CA ALA A 592 3.61 -7.76 -24.84
C ALA A 592 2.29 -7.16 -24.33
N THR A 593 2.03 -5.88 -24.65
CA THR A 593 0.86 -5.15 -24.12
C THR A 593 -0.36 -5.16 -25.04
N GLY A 594 -0.20 -5.65 -26.28
CA GLY A 594 -1.16 -5.47 -27.35
C GLY A 594 -1.32 -4.01 -27.79
N LEU A 595 -2.13 -3.80 -28.84
CA LEU A 595 -2.33 -2.47 -29.44
C LEU A 595 -2.96 -1.45 -28.48
N ARG A 596 -3.94 -1.89 -27.66
CA ARG A 596 -4.63 -1.01 -26.72
C ARG A 596 -3.68 -0.54 -25.60
N GLY A 597 -2.95 -1.47 -24.98
CA GLY A 597 -1.95 -1.15 -23.97
C GLY A 597 -0.82 -0.29 -24.52
N PHE A 598 -0.34 -0.58 -25.73
CA PHE A 598 0.71 0.20 -26.39
C PHE A 598 0.27 1.65 -26.68
N LEU A 599 -0.94 1.83 -27.19
CA LEU A 599 -1.49 3.16 -27.43
C LEU A 599 -1.73 3.90 -26.12
N SER A 600 -2.32 3.25 -25.11
CA SER A 600 -2.52 3.84 -23.79
C SER A 600 -1.19 4.30 -23.18
N PHE A 601 -0.17 3.44 -23.17
CA PHE A 601 1.17 3.79 -22.67
C PHE A 601 1.72 5.05 -23.36
N ASN A 602 1.69 5.10 -24.69
CA ASN A 602 2.19 6.26 -25.44
C ASN A 602 1.35 7.53 -25.21
N LEU A 603 0.03 7.40 -25.03
CA LEU A 603 -0.87 8.54 -24.83
C LEU A 603 -0.91 9.01 -23.38
N THR A 604 -0.46 8.19 -22.42
CA THR A 604 -0.32 8.55 -21.00
C THR A 604 1.10 9.01 -20.69
N MET A 605 2.10 8.13 -20.79
CA MET A 605 3.50 8.48 -20.49
C MET A 605 4.07 9.48 -21.50
N GLY A 606 3.80 9.26 -22.79
CA GLY A 606 4.24 10.18 -23.84
C GLY A 606 3.53 11.55 -23.79
N SER A 607 2.44 11.70 -23.01
CA SER A 607 1.79 13.00 -22.84
C SER A 607 2.66 14.02 -22.11
N ALA A 608 3.69 13.60 -21.37
CA ALA A 608 4.66 14.53 -20.78
C ALA A 608 5.34 15.40 -21.85
N PHE A 609 5.54 14.89 -23.08
CA PHE A 609 6.14 15.67 -24.17
C PHE A 609 5.22 16.79 -24.67
N VAL A 610 3.91 16.66 -24.48
CA VAL A 610 2.93 17.69 -24.84
C VAL A 610 3.15 18.95 -24.02
N LEU A 611 3.58 18.83 -22.76
CA LEU A 611 3.89 19.98 -21.90
C LEU A 611 5.04 20.83 -22.44
N LEU A 612 5.99 20.23 -23.18
CA LEU A 612 7.07 20.98 -23.82
C LEU A 612 6.55 21.86 -24.98
N MET A 613 5.43 21.45 -25.59
CA MET A 613 4.85 22.06 -26.78
C MET A 613 3.92 23.23 -26.44
N ASN A 614 3.34 23.25 -25.23
CA ASN A 614 2.41 24.29 -24.77
C ASN A 614 2.96 25.72 -24.94
N PRO A 615 4.17 26.07 -24.43
CA PRO A 615 4.68 27.44 -24.54
C PRO A 615 4.92 27.85 -25.99
N ILE A 616 5.27 26.89 -26.87
CA ILE A 616 5.50 27.14 -28.29
C ILE A 616 4.18 27.49 -28.97
N PHE A 617 3.14 26.67 -28.79
CA PHE A 617 1.83 26.92 -29.40
C PHE A 617 1.15 28.18 -28.86
N TRP A 618 1.25 28.43 -27.55
CA TRP A 618 0.73 29.65 -26.97
C TRP A 618 1.48 30.88 -27.46
N GLY A 619 2.82 30.81 -27.53
CA GLY A 619 3.65 31.88 -28.09
C GLY A 619 3.29 32.18 -29.55
N LEU A 620 3.13 31.16 -30.39
CA LEU A 620 2.67 31.33 -31.78
C LEU A 620 1.28 31.95 -31.87
N THR A 621 0.35 31.49 -31.02
CA THR A 621 -1.03 32.01 -30.99
C THR A 621 -1.04 33.47 -30.55
N THR A 622 -0.35 33.81 -29.46
CA THR A 622 -0.23 35.18 -28.95
C THR A 622 0.42 36.09 -29.98
N LEU A 623 1.53 35.66 -30.58
CA LEU A 623 2.21 36.44 -31.61
C LEU A 623 1.29 36.68 -32.81
N TYR A 624 0.55 35.67 -33.27
CA TYR A 624 -0.41 35.82 -34.35
C TYR A 624 -1.53 36.81 -34.01
N VAL A 625 -2.11 36.73 -32.81
CA VAL A 625 -3.17 37.66 -32.38
C VAL A 625 -2.72 39.11 -32.48
N PHE A 626 -1.49 39.43 -32.07
CA PHE A 626 -0.98 40.81 -32.09
C PHE A 626 -0.44 41.26 -33.44
N THR A 627 0.21 40.37 -34.20
CA THR A 627 0.95 40.76 -35.41
C THR A 627 0.23 40.42 -36.70
N GLN A 628 -0.71 39.47 -36.67
CA GLN A 628 -1.32 38.85 -37.85
C GLN A 628 -0.26 38.40 -38.87
N ALA A 629 0.89 37.96 -38.38
CA ALA A 629 2.04 37.66 -39.23
C ALA A 629 1.72 36.53 -40.20
N GLY A 630 1.80 36.82 -41.50
CA GLY A 630 1.42 35.89 -42.57
C GLY A 630 2.22 34.59 -42.60
N PHE A 631 3.43 34.54 -42.02
CA PHE A 631 4.19 33.30 -41.90
C PHE A 631 3.51 32.30 -40.94
N ILE A 632 2.87 32.79 -39.86
CA ILE A 632 2.17 31.90 -38.91
C ILE A 632 0.95 31.30 -39.61
N GLN A 633 0.21 32.10 -40.39
CA GLN A 633 -0.90 31.58 -41.19
C GLN A 633 -0.46 30.46 -42.15
N GLN A 634 0.74 30.56 -42.73
CA GLN A 634 1.30 29.52 -43.59
C GLN A 634 1.67 28.24 -42.83
N LEU A 635 2.02 28.32 -41.54
CA LEU A 635 2.35 27.15 -40.71
C LEU A 635 1.14 26.26 -40.40
N PHE A 636 -0.07 26.81 -40.47
CA PHE A 636 -1.32 26.10 -40.19
C PHE A 636 -2.20 25.99 -41.45
N PRO A 637 -1.83 25.18 -42.46
CA PRO A 637 -2.69 24.96 -43.62
C PRO A 637 -3.78 23.91 -43.33
N GLY A 638 -4.98 24.12 -43.88
CA GLY A 638 -6.04 23.11 -43.96
C GLY A 638 -6.30 22.34 -42.65
N MET A 639 -6.01 21.04 -42.64
CA MET A 639 -6.24 20.16 -41.48
C MET A 639 -5.43 20.53 -40.24
N VAL A 640 -4.20 21.07 -40.41
CA VAL A 640 -3.35 21.47 -39.27
C VAL A 640 -4.00 22.61 -38.49
N PHE A 641 -4.60 23.58 -39.21
CA PHE A 641 -5.36 24.66 -38.59
C PHE A 641 -6.56 24.15 -37.80
N TYR A 642 -7.34 23.23 -38.39
CA TYR A 642 -8.51 22.67 -37.71
C TYR A 642 -8.13 21.86 -36.47
N ALA A 643 -7.06 21.06 -36.54
CA ALA A 643 -6.54 20.31 -35.39
C ALA A 643 -6.08 21.27 -34.28
N ALA A 644 -5.25 22.26 -34.61
CA ALA A 644 -4.75 23.24 -33.65
C ALA A 644 -5.87 24.11 -33.05
N SER A 645 -6.86 24.51 -33.85
CA SER A 645 -8.03 25.27 -33.39
C SER A 645 -8.92 24.43 -32.47
N ALA A 646 -9.15 23.17 -32.81
CA ALA A 646 -9.89 22.25 -31.95
C ALA A 646 -9.18 22.10 -30.59
N MET A 647 -7.85 22.01 -30.57
CA MET A 647 -7.10 21.98 -29.31
C MET A 647 -7.23 23.29 -28.52
N LEU A 648 -7.09 24.44 -29.20
CA LEU A 648 -7.16 25.75 -28.58
C LEU A 648 -8.52 26.01 -27.92
N PHE A 649 -9.62 25.68 -28.60
CA PHE A 649 -10.97 25.98 -28.10
C PHE A 649 -11.61 24.82 -27.37
N ILE A 650 -11.58 23.62 -27.95
CA ILE A 650 -12.26 22.43 -27.39
C ILE A 650 -11.36 21.74 -26.39
N GLY A 651 -10.08 21.52 -26.71
CA GLY A 651 -9.13 20.84 -25.83
C GLY A 651 -8.96 21.56 -24.49
N ASN A 652 -8.65 22.85 -24.51
CA ASN A 652 -8.53 23.64 -23.28
C ASN A 652 -9.84 23.67 -22.47
N PHE A 653 -10.99 23.84 -23.13
CA PHE A 653 -12.29 23.80 -22.46
C PHE A 653 -12.53 22.45 -21.78
N VAL A 654 -12.26 21.35 -22.51
CA VAL A 654 -12.39 19.99 -21.98
C VAL A 654 -11.53 19.84 -20.74
N PHE A 655 -10.23 20.16 -20.78
CA PHE A 655 -9.37 19.97 -19.61
C PHE A 655 -9.79 20.84 -18.41
N VAL A 656 -10.24 22.08 -18.62
CA VAL A 656 -10.82 22.90 -17.54
C VAL A 656 -12.05 22.21 -16.97
N TYR A 657 -12.95 21.73 -17.83
CA TYR A 657 -14.15 21.00 -17.42
C TYR A 657 -13.82 19.70 -16.67
N LEU A 658 -12.77 18.96 -17.07
CA LEU A 658 -12.36 17.74 -16.39
C LEU A 658 -11.86 18.02 -14.97
N ASN A 659 -11.10 19.11 -14.76
CA ASN A 659 -10.66 19.51 -13.42
C ASN A 659 -11.86 19.86 -12.53
N VAL A 660 -12.84 20.59 -13.08
CA VAL A 660 -14.10 20.90 -12.39
C VAL A 660 -14.90 19.63 -12.09
N ALA A 661 -14.99 18.68 -13.03
CA ALA A 661 -15.72 17.43 -12.85
C ALA A 661 -15.09 16.57 -11.75
N GLY A 662 -13.76 16.48 -11.71
CA GLY A 662 -13.03 15.74 -10.66
C GLY A 662 -13.29 16.29 -9.27
N SER A 663 -13.18 17.61 -9.08
CA SER A 663 -13.47 18.24 -7.78
C SER A 663 -14.92 18.08 -7.35
N LEU A 664 -15.87 18.13 -8.31
CA LEU A 664 -17.29 17.92 -8.03
C LEU A 664 -17.62 16.48 -7.64
N GLN A 665 -17.04 15.48 -8.32
CA GLN A 665 -17.27 14.06 -8.01
C GLN A 665 -16.83 13.71 -6.58
N ARG A 666 -15.76 14.36 -6.11
CA ARG A 666 -15.22 14.20 -4.77
C ARG A 666 -15.96 15.03 -3.69
N GLY A 667 -16.81 15.98 -4.10
CA GLY A 667 -17.53 16.88 -3.18
C GLY A 667 -16.73 18.11 -2.73
N GLU A 668 -15.62 18.44 -3.38
CA GLU A 668 -14.70 19.54 -3.02
C GLU A 668 -15.12 20.86 -3.71
N PHE A 669 -16.26 21.39 -3.30
CA PHE A 669 -16.86 22.58 -3.94
C PHE A 669 -16.05 23.88 -3.73
N SER A 670 -15.23 23.99 -2.68
CA SER A 670 -14.44 25.18 -2.36
C SER A 670 -13.41 25.50 -3.44
N ILE A 671 -12.65 24.48 -3.87
CA ILE A 671 -11.55 24.61 -4.83
C ILE A 671 -12.02 24.58 -6.29
N THR A 672 -13.28 24.22 -6.56
CA THR A 672 -13.79 24.08 -7.94
C THR A 672 -13.65 25.37 -8.75
N ARG A 673 -13.72 26.54 -8.11
CA ARG A 673 -13.54 27.84 -8.79
C ARG A 673 -12.11 28.04 -9.30
N THR A 674 -11.11 27.49 -8.60
CA THR A 674 -9.70 27.65 -8.98
C THR A 674 -9.38 26.83 -10.23
N ALA A 675 -10.11 25.72 -10.48
CA ALA A 675 -9.99 24.91 -11.69
C ALA A 675 -10.21 25.70 -12.99
N LEU A 676 -11.01 26.78 -12.96
CA LEU A 676 -11.22 27.68 -14.11
C LEU A 676 -9.94 28.42 -14.53
N LEU A 677 -8.98 28.56 -13.61
CA LEU A 677 -7.69 29.20 -13.84
C LEU A 677 -6.56 28.18 -14.12
N SER A 678 -6.90 26.89 -14.32
CA SER A 678 -5.94 25.84 -14.65
C SER A 678 -5.03 26.12 -15.86
N PRO A 679 -5.41 26.94 -16.88
CA PRO A 679 -4.45 27.29 -17.93
C PRO A 679 -3.20 28.02 -17.42
N LEU A 680 -3.30 28.81 -16.35
CA LEU A 680 -2.13 29.44 -15.74
C LEU A 680 -1.20 28.40 -15.10
N TYR A 681 -1.80 27.41 -14.44
CA TYR A 681 -1.11 26.29 -13.82
C TYR A 681 -0.40 25.41 -14.86
N TRP A 682 -1.00 25.17 -16.04
CA TRP A 682 -0.35 24.45 -17.14
C TRP A 682 0.91 25.17 -17.67
N GLY A 683 0.95 26.51 -17.60
CA GLY A 683 2.17 27.27 -17.90
C GLY A 683 3.32 26.92 -16.92
N LEU A 684 2.99 26.80 -15.64
CA LEU A 684 3.94 26.38 -14.60
C LEU A 684 4.41 24.93 -14.79
N MET A 685 3.49 24.01 -15.16
CA MET A 685 3.84 22.63 -15.52
C MET A 685 4.79 22.58 -16.71
N SER A 686 4.55 23.42 -17.72
CA SER A 686 5.38 23.46 -18.93
C SER A 686 6.80 23.92 -18.61
N TRP A 687 6.95 24.90 -17.70
CA TRP A 687 8.25 25.31 -17.17
C TRP A 687 8.97 24.15 -16.47
N ALA A 688 8.28 23.44 -15.57
CA ALA A 688 8.82 22.29 -14.86
C ALA A 688 9.20 21.15 -15.82
N ALA A 689 8.40 20.90 -16.86
CA ALA A 689 8.66 19.88 -17.88
C ALA A 689 9.92 20.21 -18.68
N TRP A 690 10.12 21.47 -19.12
CA TRP A 690 11.35 21.89 -19.80
C TRP A 690 12.59 21.71 -18.92
N LYS A 691 12.49 22.07 -17.64
CA LYS A 691 13.57 21.85 -16.67
C LYS A 691 13.91 20.36 -16.55
N GLY A 692 12.90 19.50 -16.34
CA GLY A 692 13.09 18.06 -16.24
C GLY A 692 13.65 17.43 -17.53
N PHE A 693 13.20 17.91 -18.69
CA PHE A 693 13.69 17.46 -20.01
C PHE A 693 15.18 17.78 -20.21
N ILE A 694 15.62 18.99 -19.83
CA ILE A 694 17.04 19.37 -19.90
C ILE A 694 17.87 18.52 -18.92
N GLN A 695 17.36 18.29 -17.70
CA GLN A 695 18.00 17.47 -16.69
C GLN A 695 18.19 16.02 -17.12
N LEU A 696 17.33 15.48 -17.98
CA LEU A 696 17.49 14.14 -18.54
C LEU A 696 18.85 13.96 -19.24
N PHE A 697 19.41 15.02 -19.84
CA PHE A 697 20.69 14.98 -20.54
C PHE A 697 21.88 15.42 -19.69
N THR A 698 21.66 16.29 -18.69
CA THR A 698 22.74 16.84 -17.85
C THR A 698 22.92 16.08 -16.54
N ASN A 699 21.85 15.53 -15.96
CA ASN A 699 21.86 14.79 -14.71
C ASN A 699 20.66 13.82 -14.61
N PRO A 700 20.65 12.71 -15.38
CA PRO A 700 19.49 11.82 -15.53
C PRO A 700 19.00 11.24 -14.20
N PHE A 701 19.94 10.79 -13.35
CA PHE A 701 19.64 10.13 -12.07
C PHE A 701 19.46 11.10 -10.90
N TYR A 702 19.52 12.42 -11.14
CA TYR A 702 19.40 13.40 -10.05
C TYR A 702 18.03 13.37 -9.39
N TRP A 703 18.00 13.12 -8.10
CA TRP A 703 16.79 13.27 -7.30
C TRP A 703 16.73 14.68 -6.70
N GLU A 704 15.80 15.50 -7.18
CA GLU A 704 15.48 16.77 -6.51
C GLU A 704 14.55 16.49 -5.33
N LYS A 705 15.11 16.47 -4.12
CA LYS A 705 14.33 16.28 -2.90
C LYS A 705 13.34 17.45 -2.73
N THR A 706 12.10 17.10 -2.43
CA THR A 706 11.04 18.03 -2.05
C THR A 706 11.12 18.27 -0.53
N GLU A 707 10.94 19.51 -0.10
CA GLU A 707 10.78 19.83 1.32
C GLU A 707 9.31 19.60 1.73
N HIS A 708 9.08 18.88 2.83
CA HIS A 708 7.76 18.62 3.42
C HIS A 708 7.61 19.40 4.74
N GLY A 709 6.41 19.53 5.29
CA GLY A 709 6.10 20.32 6.48
C GLY A 709 6.00 21.83 6.20
N LEU A 710 5.45 22.18 5.05
CA LEU A 710 5.19 23.57 4.62
C LEU A 710 3.81 24.08 5.06
N ASP A 711 2.99 23.23 5.67
CA ASP A 711 1.74 23.58 6.32
C ASP A 711 1.96 23.99 7.79
N GLU A 712 1.35 25.12 8.20
CA GLU A 712 1.57 25.73 9.53
C GLU A 712 1.03 24.86 10.69
N GLU A 713 0.09 23.95 10.43
CA GLU A 713 -0.41 22.97 11.42
C GLU A 713 0.53 21.77 11.62
N SER A 714 1.56 21.62 10.79
CA SER A 714 2.53 20.52 10.85
C SER A 714 3.81 20.86 11.63
N ALA A 715 3.95 22.11 12.08
CA ALA A 715 5.13 22.66 12.77
C ALA A 715 5.03 22.62 14.31
#